data_AF-A0A5C7QSH6-F1
#
_entry.id   AF-A0A5C7QSH6-F1
#
_cell.length_a   1.000
_cell.length_b   1.000
_cell.length_c   1.000
_cell.angle_alpha   90.00
_cell.angle_beta   90.00
_cell.angle_gamma   90.00
#
_symmetry.space_group_name_H-M   'P 1'
#
loop_
_entity.id
_entity.type
_entity.pdbx_description
1 polymer ?
#
loop_
_entity_poly.entity_id
_entity_poly.type
_entity_poly.pdbx_seq_one_letter_code
_entity_poly.pdbx_strand_id
1 'polypeptide(L)'
;MQKLPTGLILTTLISANVLAETQTAAPPSTNPTIYNSSSASVMTAPAPANYNNAPALAPLNDFNPQANSDLMGYTGELAMPNPAYPMPNSMYCIPSSLMLAPPMLVSAIPGQAIQPLPMMPMPYSADQVMPQPLMESLQPNPELEQQLAEQNAQQEKLKQEIAERTEAMDNMRFQLIDNEEDRVQLEDKLTASEAKRTELAQQLAAANDQQTDLATQLEDSNEKQTELTSQIELAQAKQAELTAQLEAATAKQTELTSQLEAANAKQAELSTQLEASNTKQAELSTQLDASNAKQAELTQQLTSSTTEQTELTTQLEASNAKQAELTTQLEVSNAKQTELSSQLATSQKQLAELDTCKVNTQAMEQQVSALNQQVATIPEIAKQLSLLNTDYSSLETEKQQLAGALEAAKKDSDTDGVLDQTDLCPETAAGIKVDFTGCELDSDKDGVKDSLDQCPTSKPDSVVDASGCELDADKDGVKDSADQCANTPAGITVDATGCELDADKDGVVYSADKCPNTPAGTTVDATGCEPDTDKDGVVDSTDKCPTTAEGIKVDATGCELDTDKDGVVDSADKCPTTAEGIKVDATGCELDTDKDGVVDSADKCPTTEAGKTVDATGCELDTDKDGVVDSADKCPTTAEGIKVDATGCELDTDKDGVVDSTDKCPTTAEGIKVD
;
A
#
# COMPACT_ATOMS: atom_id res chain seq x y z
N MET A 1 -38.53 -23.58 21.11
CA MET A 1 -37.25 -24.13 21.61
C MET A 1 -36.18 -23.09 21.37
N GLN A 2 -35.46 -22.76 22.46
CA GLN A 2 -34.26 -21.90 22.58
C GLN A 2 -34.18 -20.59 21.76
N LYS A 3 -34.52 -19.49 22.45
CA LYS A 3 -33.95 -18.16 22.29
C LYS A 3 -32.71 -18.04 23.18
N LEU A 4 -31.74 -17.22 22.80
CA LEU A 4 -30.88 -16.46 23.71
C LEU A 4 -30.36 -15.19 23.02
N PRO A 5 -30.55 -14.01 23.62
CA PRO A 5 -29.89 -12.77 23.21
C PRO A 5 -29.01 -12.18 24.34
N THR A 6 -28.09 -11.29 23.93
CA THR A 6 -27.60 -10.06 24.60
C THR A 6 -27.24 -10.02 26.09
N GLY A 7 -26.13 -9.34 26.40
CA GLY A 7 -26.14 -8.31 27.45
C GLY A 7 -25.03 -8.39 28.49
N LEU A 8 -24.08 -7.45 28.37
CA LEU A 8 -23.02 -7.13 29.30
C LEU A 8 -23.53 -6.09 30.32
N ILE A 9 -23.60 -6.36 31.63
CA ILE A 9 -23.60 -5.35 32.73
C ILE A 9 -22.98 -5.92 34.02
N LEU A 10 -21.84 -5.34 34.40
CA LEU A 10 -21.40 -4.80 35.70
C LEU A 10 -21.78 -5.44 37.07
N THR A 11 -20.78 -5.37 37.97
CA THR A 11 -20.79 -5.23 39.44
C THR A 11 -20.62 -6.47 40.36
N THR A 12 -19.39 -6.57 40.91
CA THR A 12 -18.99 -6.79 42.32
C THR A 12 -19.81 -7.71 43.23
N LEU A 13 -19.14 -8.70 43.86
CA LEU A 13 -19.24 -8.99 45.31
C LEU A 13 -18.16 -9.99 45.80
N ILE A 14 -17.28 -9.46 46.65
CA ILE A 14 -16.68 -9.98 47.89
C ILE A 14 -17.20 -11.35 48.37
N SER A 15 -16.30 -12.32 48.64
CA SER A 15 -16.06 -12.93 49.97
C SER A 15 -15.33 -14.28 49.93
N ALA A 16 -14.24 -14.35 50.72
CA ALA A 16 -13.82 -15.42 51.63
C ALA A 16 -13.59 -16.88 51.11
N ASN A 17 -12.34 -17.35 51.23
CA ASN A 17 -11.97 -18.44 52.16
C ASN A 17 -10.44 -18.63 52.14
N VAL A 18 -9.73 -18.41 53.25
CA VAL A 18 -9.46 -19.37 54.35
C VAL A 18 -8.29 -20.31 54.03
N LEU A 19 -7.16 -19.99 54.68
CA LEU A 19 -6.18 -20.86 55.36
C LEU A 19 -5.74 -22.16 54.67
N ALA A 20 -4.45 -22.22 54.33
CA ALA A 20 -3.58 -23.28 54.81
C ALA A 20 -2.12 -22.80 54.82
N GLU A 21 -1.59 -22.67 56.04
CA GLU A 21 -0.17 -22.52 56.34
C GLU A 21 0.60 -23.78 55.91
N THR A 22 1.83 -23.61 55.43
CA THR A 22 2.98 -24.37 55.98
C THR A 22 4.25 -23.57 55.77
N GLN A 23 4.84 -23.17 56.89
CA GLN A 23 6.21 -22.69 57.02
C GLN A 23 7.19 -23.82 56.70
N THR A 24 8.31 -23.50 56.05
CA THR A 24 9.63 -23.81 56.62
C THR A 24 10.64 -22.75 56.17
N ALA A 25 11.47 -22.35 57.12
CA ALA A 25 12.37 -21.22 57.08
C ALA A 25 13.82 -21.65 56.75
N ALA A 26 14.54 -20.77 56.04
CA ALA A 26 15.91 -20.28 56.32
C ALA A 26 17.11 -21.29 56.33
N PRO A 27 18.39 -20.83 56.32
CA PRO A 27 19.05 -19.69 55.63
C PRO A 27 20.39 -20.14 54.95
N PRO A 28 21.26 -19.23 54.44
CA PRO A 28 22.33 -19.52 53.47
C PRO A 28 23.72 -19.74 54.11
N SER A 29 24.66 -20.30 53.34
CA SER A 29 26.07 -20.48 53.75
C SER A 29 27.06 -20.15 52.62
N THR A 30 27.72 -19.00 52.77
CA THR A 30 29.17 -18.75 52.67
C THR A 30 30.05 -19.48 51.62
N ASN A 31 30.52 -18.71 50.61
CA ASN A 31 31.94 -18.31 50.33
C ASN A 31 33.07 -19.39 50.24
N PRO A 32 34.26 -19.07 49.66
CA PRO A 32 34.67 -18.78 48.28
C PRO A 32 35.81 -19.75 47.82
N THR A 33 36.61 -19.34 46.81
CA THR A 33 37.97 -19.79 46.41
C THR A 33 38.05 -20.77 45.21
N ILE A 34 39.02 -20.75 44.27
CA ILE A 34 40.22 -19.96 43.93
C ILE A 34 40.77 -20.52 42.58
N TYR A 35 41.36 -19.67 41.74
CA TYR A 35 42.43 -19.89 40.72
C TYR A 35 42.26 -20.78 39.46
N ASN A 36 42.45 -20.08 38.32
CA ASN A 36 43.57 -20.22 37.36
C ASN A 36 43.65 -21.46 36.46
N SER A 37 43.55 -21.28 35.14
CA SER A 37 44.73 -21.20 34.24
C SER A 37 44.39 -21.42 32.77
N SER A 38 45.18 -20.72 31.97
CA SER A 38 45.37 -20.74 30.52
C SER A 38 45.49 -22.13 29.88
N SER A 39 44.96 -22.29 28.66
CA SER A 39 45.74 -22.66 27.47
C SER A 39 44.84 -22.92 26.24
N ALA A 40 45.32 -22.44 25.09
CA ALA A 40 44.74 -22.62 23.78
C ALA A 40 44.87 -24.07 23.27
N SER A 41 43.89 -24.54 22.48
CA SER A 41 44.12 -25.11 21.14
C SER A 41 42.88 -25.80 20.54
N VAL A 42 42.54 -25.36 19.31
CA VAL A 42 42.31 -26.19 18.10
C VAL A 42 40.95 -26.91 17.92
N MET A 43 40.30 -26.53 16.81
CA MET A 43 39.35 -27.24 15.93
C MET A 43 38.06 -27.83 16.51
N THR A 44 36.92 -27.33 16.02
CA THR A 44 36.15 -27.96 14.92
C THR A 44 34.80 -27.24 14.76
N ALA A 45 34.49 -26.82 13.54
CA ALA A 45 33.15 -26.37 13.14
C ALA A 45 32.35 -27.56 12.58
N PRO A 46 31.06 -27.72 12.90
CA PRO A 46 30.18 -28.60 12.15
C PRO A 46 29.47 -27.83 11.03
N ALA A 47 29.57 -28.37 9.82
CA ALA A 47 28.80 -27.97 8.63
C ALA A 47 27.32 -28.37 8.74
N PRO A 48 26.39 -27.65 8.10
CA PRO A 48 25.06 -28.19 7.79
C PRO A 48 25.01 -28.83 6.39
N ALA A 49 24.16 -29.84 6.30
CA ALA A 49 24.08 -30.81 5.22
C ALA A 49 23.35 -30.33 3.95
N ASN A 50 24.01 -30.63 2.84
CA ASN A 50 23.57 -30.94 1.49
C ASN A 50 22.11 -31.40 1.31
N TYR A 51 21.36 -30.77 0.39
CA TYR A 51 20.26 -31.39 -0.36
C TYR A 51 20.36 -30.98 -1.84
N ASN A 52 20.85 -31.92 -2.65
CA ASN A 52 20.69 -31.94 -4.10
C ASN A 52 19.29 -32.45 -4.47
N ASN A 53 18.66 -31.84 -5.47
CA ASN A 53 18.16 -32.55 -6.66
C ASN A 53 17.51 -31.59 -7.66
N ALA A 54 18.16 -31.41 -8.81
CA ALA A 54 17.57 -30.97 -10.06
C ALA A 54 17.41 -32.18 -11.00
N PRO A 55 16.58 -32.09 -12.05
CA PRO A 55 16.87 -32.82 -13.28
C PRO A 55 16.91 -31.93 -14.53
N ALA A 56 18.08 -32.02 -15.19
CA ALA A 56 18.33 -32.23 -16.61
C ALA A 56 17.78 -31.26 -17.68
N LEU A 57 18.74 -30.55 -18.29
CA LEU A 57 18.70 -29.94 -19.62
C LEU A 57 19.13 -30.94 -20.71
N ALA A 58 18.60 -30.78 -21.92
CA ALA A 58 19.31 -30.86 -23.23
C ALA A 58 18.32 -30.65 -24.41
N PRO A 59 18.77 -30.27 -25.61
CA PRO A 59 19.77 -29.24 -25.93
C PRO A 59 19.35 -28.30 -27.10
N LEU A 60 20.19 -27.28 -27.30
CA LEU A 60 20.21 -26.29 -28.39
C LEU A 60 20.37 -26.91 -29.79
N ASN A 61 19.86 -26.21 -30.81
CA ASN A 61 20.52 -26.10 -32.11
C ASN A 61 20.23 -24.75 -32.78
N ASP A 62 21.29 -24.24 -33.40
CA ASP A 62 21.51 -22.95 -34.05
C ASP A 62 20.46 -22.51 -35.10
N PHE A 63 20.29 -21.19 -35.28
CA PHE A 63 20.66 -20.46 -36.51
C PHE A 63 20.15 -18.99 -36.44
N ASN A 64 21.09 -18.04 -36.54
CA ASN A 64 20.96 -16.63 -36.94
C ASN A 64 21.79 -16.49 -38.26
N PRO A 65 21.79 -15.41 -39.08
CA PRO A 65 20.98 -14.18 -39.14
C PRO A 65 20.47 -13.81 -40.56
N GLN A 66 19.63 -12.77 -40.65
CA GLN A 66 19.72 -11.61 -41.59
C GLN A 66 18.42 -10.77 -41.46
N ALA A 67 18.47 -9.55 -40.91
CA ALA A 67 18.77 -8.29 -41.60
C ALA A 67 17.83 -7.99 -42.79
N ASN A 68 16.89 -7.05 -42.63
CA ASN A 68 16.99 -5.68 -43.18
C ASN A 68 15.66 -4.90 -43.03
N SER A 69 15.81 -3.57 -43.03
CA SER A 69 14.88 -2.44 -43.17
C SER A 69 13.58 -2.67 -43.95
N ASP A 70 12.46 -1.98 -43.64
CA ASP A 70 12.09 -0.61 -44.08
C ASP A 70 10.87 -0.15 -43.23
N LEU A 71 10.74 1.04 -42.65
CA LEU A 71 10.66 2.43 -43.13
C LEU A 71 9.45 2.79 -44.03
N MET A 72 8.64 3.74 -43.51
CA MET A 72 7.56 4.54 -44.14
C MET A 72 6.23 3.78 -44.40
N GLY A 73 5.03 4.34 -44.20
CA GLY A 73 4.59 5.71 -43.96
C GLY A 73 3.25 5.92 -44.70
N TYR A 74 2.34 6.66 -44.05
CA TYR A 74 1.25 7.47 -44.61
C TYR A 74 -0.09 6.88 -45.12
N THR A 75 -1.14 7.50 -44.56
CA THR A 75 -2.44 7.93 -45.15
C THR A 75 -3.49 6.91 -45.60
N GLY A 76 -4.75 7.21 -45.30
CA GLY A 76 -5.86 6.84 -46.18
C GLY A 76 -7.21 6.60 -45.52
N GLU A 77 -8.02 7.65 -45.51
CA GLU A 77 -9.44 7.72 -45.13
C GLU A 77 -10.38 6.94 -46.08
N LEU A 78 -11.63 6.74 -45.63
CA LEU A 78 -12.87 6.40 -46.36
C LEU A 78 -13.08 4.95 -46.84
N ALA A 79 -14.10 4.29 -46.29
CA ALA A 79 -15.40 4.08 -46.95
C ALA A 79 -16.16 2.87 -46.38
N MET A 80 -17.47 3.05 -46.17
CA MET A 80 -18.47 2.00 -46.00
C MET A 80 -18.43 0.97 -47.14
N PRO A 81 -19.00 -0.22 -46.94
CA PRO A 81 -20.12 -0.55 -47.82
C PRO A 81 -21.28 -1.30 -47.14
N ASN A 82 -22.47 -0.86 -47.53
CA ASN A 82 -23.71 -1.64 -47.55
C ASN A 82 -23.60 -2.74 -48.64
N PRO A 83 -24.27 -3.89 -48.49
CA PRO A 83 -25.04 -4.38 -49.63
C PRO A 83 -26.42 -4.93 -49.27
N ALA A 84 -27.30 -4.78 -50.26
CA ALA A 84 -28.71 -5.10 -50.31
C ALA A 84 -29.03 -6.62 -50.42
N TYR A 85 -30.21 -6.99 -49.92
CA TYR A 85 -31.27 -7.94 -50.40
C TYR A 85 -30.91 -9.09 -51.37
N PRO A 86 -31.58 -10.28 -51.31
CA PRO A 86 -33.04 -10.37 -51.58
C PRO A 86 -33.87 -11.50 -50.91
N MET A 87 -35.19 -11.35 -51.00
CA MET A 87 -36.26 -12.33 -50.74
C MET A 87 -36.52 -13.25 -51.96
N PRO A 88 -37.21 -14.40 -51.77
CA PRO A 88 -38.23 -14.89 -52.71
C PRO A 88 -39.55 -15.23 -51.95
N ASN A 89 -40.78 -14.87 -52.32
CA ASN A 89 -41.58 -14.83 -53.56
C ASN A 89 -42.38 -16.12 -53.85
N SER A 90 -43.73 -16.04 -53.74
CA SER A 90 -44.75 -16.72 -54.59
C SER A 90 -46.17 -16.35 -54.09
N MET A 91 -46.97 -15.57 -54.85
CA MET A 91 -47.91 -15.99 -55.93
C MET A 91 -49.32 -16.35 -55.37
N TYR A 92 -50.49 -15.96 -55.91
CA TYR A 92 -50.93 -15.78 -57.31
C TYR A 92 -52.26 -14.96 -57.42
N CYS A 93 -52.31 -14.07 -58.44
CA CYS A 93 -53.37 -13.60 -59.37
C CYS A 93 -54.69 -12.84 -59.07
N ILE A 94 -54.85 -11.83 -59.94
CA ILE A 94 -55.96 -10.97 -60.43
C ILE A 94 -56.71 -11.72 -61.61
N PRO A 95 -57.71 -11.21 -62.41
CA PRO A 95 -58.25 -9.83 -62.57
C PRO A 95 -59.76 -9.60 -62.88
N SER A 96 -60.15 -8.31 -62.80
CA SER A 96 -61.12 -7.49 -63.60
C SER A 96 -62.61 -7.92 -63.70
N SER A 97 -63.62 -7.04 -63.62
CA SER A 97 -63.93 -5.92 -64.54
C SER A 97 -65.18 -5.15 -64.01
N LEU A 98 -65.15 -3.80 -63.86
CA LEU A 98 -65.70 -2.75 -64.75
C LEU A 98 -67.24 -2.57 -64.83
N MET A 99 -67.66 -1.34 -64.42
CA MET A 99 -68.62 -0.40 -65.04
C MET A 99 -70.08 -0.80 -65.35
N LEU A 100 -71.04 0.03 -64.88
CA LEU A 100 -71.79 0.98 -65.72
C LEU A 100 -72.68 1.93 -64.88
N ALA A 101 -72.93 3.12 -65.44
CA ALA A 101 -73.54 4.32 -64.86
C ALA A 101 -75.08 4.45 -65.16
N PRO A 102 -75.78 5.52 -64.70
CA PRO A 102 -77.25 5.70 -64.73
C PRO A 102 -77.76 6.34 -66.04
N PRO A 103 -79.09 6.51 -66.29
CA PRO A 103 -79.78 7.81 -66.06
C PRO A 103 -81.34 7.73 -65.83
N MET A 104 -81.97 8.66 -65.10
CA MET A 104 -82.76 9.87 -65.47
C MET A 104 -84.16 9.73 -66.13
N LEU A 105 -85.10 10.47 -65.50
CA LEU A 105 -86.19 11.33 -66.05
C LEU A 105 -87.37 10.73 -66.84
N VAL A 106 -88.61 11.09 -66.45
CA VAL A 106 -89.46 12.13 -67.10
C VAL A 106 -90.88 12.16 -66.47
N SER A 107 -91.20 13.30 -65.80
CA SER A 107 -92.43 14.15 -65.84
C SER A 107 -93.86 13.51 -65.80
N ALA A 108 -94.94 14.08 -65.24
CA ALA A 108 -95.26 15.35 -64.61
C ALA A 108 -96.68 15.29 -63.97
N ILE A 109 -96.90 16.16 -62.97
CA ILE A 109 -98.15 16.67 -62.35
C ILE A 109 -98.85 17.65 -63.37
N PRO A 110 -100.06 18.28 -63.25
CA PRO A 110 -101.15 18.32 -62.22
C PRO A 110 -102.61 18.27 -62.73
N GLY A 111 -103.55 18.32 -61.77
CA GLY A 111 -104.84 19.04 -61.88
C GLY A 111 -106.05 18.12 -61.83
N GLN A 112 -107.22 18.47 -61.29
CA GLN A 112 -107.72 19.58 -60.48
C GLN A 112 -109.17 19.16 -60.12
N ALA A 113 -109.78 19.79 -59.10
CA ALA A 113 -111.18 19.57 -58.70
C ALA A 113 -112.20 19.78 -59.84
N ILE A 114 -113.44 19.27 -59.65
CA ILE A 114 -114.77 19.91 -59.91
C ILE A 114 -115.89 18.83 -59.82
N GLN A 115 -116.87 19.02 -58.92
CA GLN A 115 -118.28 18.55 -59.06
C GLN A 115 -119.03 19.53 -60.03
N PRO A 116 -120.25 19.29 -60.59
CA PRO A 116 -121.32 18.31 -60.27
C PRO A 116 -122.12 17.72 -61.49
N LEU A 117 -123.12 16.86 -61.18
CA LEU A 117 -124.45 16.53 -61.81
C LEU A 117 -124.80 17.06 -63.25
N PRO A 118 -125.62 16.36 -64.09
CA PRO A 118 -127.06 16.08 -63.79
C PRO A 118 -127.79 14.85 -64.44
N MET A 119 -128.83 14.40 -63.71
CA MET A 119 -130.20 13.90 -64.02
C MET A 119 -130.67 13.21 -65.34
N MET A 120 -131.60 12.26 -65.10
CA MET A 120 -132.88 11.91 -65.80
C MET A 120 -132.88 10.88 -66.96
N PRO A 121 -134.03 10.25 -67.34
CA PRO A 121 -135.38 10.21 -66.73
C PRO A 121 -136.07 8.81 -66.67
N MET A 122 -137.27 8.78 -66.07
CA MET A 122 -138.32 7.76 -66.23
C MET A 122 -138.85 7.66 -67.67
N PRO A 123 -139.61 6.60 -68.04
CA PRO A 123 -140.85 6.81 -68.79
C PRO A 123 -142.01 6.00 -68.18
N TYR A 124 -143.07 6.65 -67.70
CA TYR A 124 -144.31 7.07 -68.39
C TYR A 124 -145.24 5.92 -68.82
N SER A 125 -146.40 5.91 -68.17
CA SER A 125 -147.61 5.14 -68.41
C SER A 125 -148.25 5.47 -69.77
N ALA A 126 -148.90 4.49 -70.40
CA ALA A 126 -150.12 4.68 -71.17
C ALA A 126 -150.80 3.33 -71.45
N ASP A 127 -152.04 3.20 -70.99
CA ASP A 127 -153.06 2.38 -71.67
C ASP A 127 -154.34 3.22 -71.74
N GLN A 128 -154.89 3.39 -72.94
CA GLN A 128 -156.14 4.11 -73.25
C GLN A 128 -157.02 3.25 -74.20
N VAL A 129 -158.17 2.79 -73.69
CA VAL A 129 -159.57 2.83 -74.23
C VAL A 129 -159.90 2.66 -75.75
N MET A 130 -160.66 1.56 -76.08
CA MET A 130 -161.84 1.32 -77.01
C MET A 130 -161.72 1.41 -78.57
N PRO A 131 -162.60 0.78 -79.42
CA PRO A 131 -164.06 0.44 -79.29
C PRO A 131 -164.60 -0.93 -79.90
N GLN A 132 -165.96 -1.17 -79.86
CA GLN A 132 -166.84 -2.24 -80.49
C GLN A 132 -166.60 -2.50 -82.02
N PRO A 133 -167.12 -3.57 -82.74
CA PRO A 133 -168.39 -4.32 -82.55
C PRO A 133 -168.46 -5.85 -82.97
N LEU A 134 -169.66 -6.43 -82.81
CA LEU A 134 -170.39 -7.39 -83.69
C LEU A 134 -169.98 -8.87 -83.89
N MET A 135 -170.87 -9.71 -83.34
CA MET A 135 -171.54 -10.89 -83.92
C MET A 135 -170.77 -12.20 -84.16
N GLU A 136 -170.77 -13.01 -83.10
CA GLU A 136 -171.17 -14.41 -83.07
C GLU A 136 -172.50 -14.66 -83.84
N SER A 137 -172.43 -15.37 -84.97
CA SER A 137 -173.34 -16.48 -85.27
C SER A 137 -172.69 -17.39 -86.32
N LEU A 138 -172.75 -18.70 -86.07
CA LEU A 138 -172.48 -19.87 -86.94
C LEU A 138 -171.24 -20.69 -86.54
N GLN A 139 -171.52 -21.71 -85.73
CA GLN A 139 -170.74 -22.92 -85.44
C GLN A 139 -170.27 -23.65 -86.72
N PRO A 140 -169.43 -24.71 -86.63
CA PRO A 140 -168.16 -24.86 -85.92
C PRO A 140 -167.05 -25.40 -86.89
N ASN A 141 -165.83 -24.84 -86.86
CA ASN A 141 -164.71 -25.33 -87.70
C ASN A 141 -163.71 -26.18 -86.89
N PRO A 142 -163.68 -27.52 -87.04
CA PRO A 142 -162.77 -28.40 -86.29
C PRO A 142 -161.28 -28.13 -86.59
N GLU A 143 -160.97 -27.49 -87.71
CA GLU A 143 -159.58 -27.19 -88.12
C GLU A 143 -158.95 -26.06 -87.27
N LEU A 144 -159.78 -25.13 -86.78
CA LEU A 144 -159.33 -24.05 -85.88
C LEU A 144 -159.17 -24.54 -84.44
N GLU A 145 -160.00 -25.49 -83.98
CA GLU A 145 -159.81 -26.18 -82.70
C GLU A 145 -158.53 -27.03 -82.70
N GLN A 146 -158.21 -27.67 -83.84
CA GLN A 146 -156.95 -28.40 -83.98
C GLN A 146 -155.73 -27.49 -83.93
N GLN A 147 -155.75 -26.34 -84.64
CA GLN A 147 -154.65 -25.37 -84.58
C GLN A 147 -154.49 -24.72 -83.21
N LEU A 148 -155.60 -24.43 -82.51
CA LEU A 148 -155.57 -23.91 -81.15
C LEU A 148 -155.07 -24.98 -80.17
N ALA A 149 -155.43 -26.25 -80.35
CA ALA A 149 -154.88 -27.36 -79.57
C ALA A 149 -153.38 -27.56 -79.83
N GLU A 150 -152.92 -27.42 -81.07
CA GLU A 150 -151.50 -27.46 -81.43
C GLU A 150 -150.73 -26.28 -80.86
N GLN A 151 -151.28 -25.06 -80.92
CA GLN A 151 -150.65 -23.89 -80.29
C GLN A 151 -150.62 -24.00 -78.77
N ASN A 152 -151.69 -24.48 -78.15
CA ASN A 152 -151.70 -24.74 -76.71
C ASN A 152 -150.69 -25.83 -76.32
N ALA A 153 -150.57 -26.89 -77.12
CA ALA A 153 -149.55 -27.92 -76.91
C ALA A 153 -148.12 -27.38 -77.10
N GLN A 154 -147.88 -26.51 -78.07
CA GLN A 154 -146.61 -25.80 -78.25
C GLN A 154 -146.32 -24.85 -77.09
N GLN A 155 -147.33 -24.13 -76.59
CA GLN A 155 -147.21 -23.23 -75.45
C GLN A 155 -146.88 -24.01 -74.17
N GLU A 156 -147.50 -25.16 -73.94
CA GLU A 156 -147.16 -26.03 -72.81
C GLU A 156 -145.76 -26.63 -72.94
N LYS A 157 -145.34 -27.04 -74.14
CA LYS A 157 -143.97 -27.49 -74.38
C LYS A 157 -142.94 -26.37 -74.13
N LEU A 158 -143.21 -25.16 -74.61
CA LEU A 158 -142.35 -24.01 -74.38
C LEU A 158 -142.31 -23.61 -72.90
N LYS A 159 -143.43 -23.69 -72.18
CA LYS A 159 -143.46 -23.51 -70.72
C LYS A 159 -142.61 -24.57 -70.02
N GLN A 160 -142.65 -25.81 -70.47
CA GLN A 160 -141.82 -26.89 -69.93
C GLN A 160 -140.32 -26.64 -70.21
N GLU A 161 -139.94 -26.24 -71.43
CA GLU A 161 -138.56 -25.87 -71.76
C GLU A 161 -138.08 -24.63 -70.96
N ILE A 162 -138.95 -23.63 -70.74
CA ILE A 162 -138.65 -22.48 -69.89
C ILE A 162 -138.47 -22.91 -68.43
N ALA A 163 -139.31 -23.82 -67.92
CA ALA A 163 -139.21 -24.33 -66.57
C ALA A 163 -137.90 -25.13 -66.36
N GLU A 164 -137.58 -26.05 -67.27
CA GLU A 164 -136.34 -26.82 -67.25
C GLU A 164 -135.11 -25.91 -67.36
N ARG A 165 -135.17 -24.87 -68.21
CA ARG A 165 -134.08 -23.89 -68.32
C ARG A 165 -133.96 -22.97 -67.12
N THR A 166 -135.07 -22.66 -66.45
CA THR A 166 -135.07 -21.90 -65.19
C THR A 166 -134.44 -22.75 -64.09
N GLU A 167 -134.78 -24.03 -63.99
CA GLU A 167 -134.15 -24.96 -63.05
C GLU A 167 -132.64 -25.12 -63.34
N ALA A 168 -132.25 -25.19 -64.61
CA ALA A 168 -130.84 -25.19 -65.01
C ALA A 168 -130.12 -23.88 -64.63
N MET A 169 -130.77 -22.73 -64.80
CA MET A 169 -130.23 -21.43 -64.36
C MET A 169 -130.14 -21.33 -62.84
N ASP A 170 -131.11 -21.87 -62.11
CA ASP A 170 -131.10 -21.89 -60.64
C ASP A 170 -129.98 -22.80 -60.13
N ASN A 171 -129.80 -23.99 -60.70
CA ASN A 171 -128.67 -24.87 -60.39
C ASN A 171 -127.32 -24.23 -60.69
N MET A 172 -127.19 -23.53 -61.84
CA MET A 172 -125.98 -22.79 -62.17
C MET A 172 -125.76 -21.61 -61.22
N ARG A 173 -126.83 -20.93 -60.79
CA ARG A 173 -126.78 -19.85 -59.80
C ARG A 173 -126.34 -20.36 -58.43
N PHE A 174 -126.83 -21.52 -57.98
CA PHE A 174 -126.36 -22.17 -56.76
C PHE A 174 -124.88 -22.54 -56.84
N GLN A 175 -124.43 -23.16 -57.95
CA GLN A 175 -123.01 -23.46 -58.15
C GLN A 175 -122.13 -22.21 -58.16
N LEU A 176 -122.61 -21.10 -58.73
CA LEU A 176 -121.88 -19.82 -58.70
C LEU A 176 -121.79 -19.24 -57.30
N ILE A 177 -122.80 -19.41 -56.46
CA ILE A 177 -122.77 -19.01 -55.05
C ILE A 177 -121.76 -19.86 -54.28
N ASP A 178 -121.78 -21.19 -54.45
CA ASP A 178 -120.85 -22.10 -53.79
C ASP A 178 -119.39 -21.81 -54.21
N ASN A 179 -119.14 -21.58 -55.51
CA ASN A 179 -117.82 -21.22 -56.02
C ASN A 179 -117.34 -19.85 -55.50
N GLU A 180 -118.25 -18.91 -55.27
CA GLU A 180 -117.93 -17.61 -54.70
C GLU A 180 -117.56 -17.73 -53.21
N GLU A 181 -118.23 -18.62 -52.47
CA GLU A 181 -117.87 -18.95 -51.10
C GLU A 181 -116.47 -19.59 -51.02
N ASP A 182 -116.17 -20.54 -51.90
CA ASP A 182 -114.83 -21.13 -52.02
C ASP A 182 -113.76 -20.10 -52.39
N ARG A 183 -114.07 -19.15 -53.31
CA ARG A 183 -113.18 -18.04 -53.68
C ARG A 183 -112.83 -17.18 -52.47
N VAL A 184 -113.84 -16.80 -51.68
CA VAL A 184 -113.64 -15.99 -50.45
C VAL A 184 -112.79 -16.76 -49.44
N GLN A 185 -113.05 -18.06 -49.22
CA GLN A 185 -112.21 -18.88 -48.34
C GLN A 185 -110.76 -19.01 -48.82
N LEU A 186 -110.53 -19.07 -50.12
CA LEU A 186 -109.20 -19.07 -50.72
C LEU A 186 -108.50 -17.72 -50.55
N GLU A 187 -109.22 -16.60 -50.72
CA GLU A 187 -108.71 -15.24 -50.49
C GLU A 187 -108.34 -15.01 -49.02
N ASP A 188 -109.14 -15.51 -48.08
CA ASP A 188 -108.82 -15.46 -46.65
C ASP A 188 -107.56 -16.28 -46.32
N LYS A 189 -107.43 -17.49 -46.89
CA LYS A 189 -106.24 -18.34 -46.72
C LYS A 189 -105.00 -17.70 -47.35
N LEU A 190 -105.13 -17.07 -48.51
CA LEU A 190 -104.04 -16.36 -49.17
C LEU A 190 -103.57 -15.18 -48.30
N THR A 191 -104.51 -14.37 -47.81
CA THR A 191 -104.22 -13.24 -46.91
C THR A 191 -103.53 -13.73 -45.63
N ALA A 192 -104.00 -14.83 -45.03
CA ALA A 192 -103.36 -15.44 -43.87
C ALA A 192 -101.95 -15.98 -44.18
N SER A 193 -101.73 -16.52 -45.38
CA SER A 193 -100.42 -16.99 -45.83
C SER A 193 -99.45 -15.82 -46.10
N GLU A 194 -99.94 -14.72 -46.65
CA GLU A 194 -99.17 -13.49 -46.86
C GLU A 194 -98.79 -12.81 -45.54
N ALA A 195 -99.69 -12.81 -44.56
CA ALA A 195 -99.41 -12.36 -43.20
C ALA A 195 -98.30 -13.21 -42.55
N LYS A 196 -98.40 -14.54 -42.61
CA LYS A 196 -97.34 -15.45 -42.12
C LYS A 196 -96.02 -15.24 -42.83
N ARG A 197 -96.03 -15.03 -44.15
CA ARG A 197 -94.80 -14.74 -44.93
C ARG A 197 -94.15 -13.46 -44.44
N THR A 198 -94.94 -12.44 -44.13
CA THR A 198 -94.44 -11.16 -43.60
C THR A 198 -93.85 -11.33 -42.21
N GLU A 199 -94.49 -12.09 -41.33
CA GLU A 199 -93.98 -12.43 -40.00
C GLU A 199 -92.65 -13.21 -40.09
N LEU A 200 -92.58 -14.23 -40.95
CA LEU A 200 -91.34 -14.99 -41.21
C LEU A 200 -90.23 -14.11 -41.77
N ALA A 201 -90.54 -13.17 -42.66
CA ALA A 201 -89.56 -12.23 -43.19
C ALA A 201 -89.02 -11.28 -42.11
N GLN A 202 -89.89 -10.82 -41.19
CA GLN A 202 -89.47 -10.01 -40.04
C GLN A 202 -88.60 -10.81 -39.06
N GLN A 203 -88.97 -12.06 -38.77
CA GLN A 203 -88.16 -12.95 -37.92
C GLN A 203 -86.79 -13.22 -38.54
N LEU A 204 -86.73 -13.44 -39.85
CA LEU A 204 -85.47 -13.64 -40.56
C LEU A 204 -84.59 -12.38 -40.53
N ALA A 205 -85.19 -11.20 -40.71
CA ALA A 205 -84.46 -9.93 -40.59
C ALA A 205 -83.89 -9.76 -39.17
N ALA A 206 -84.72 -9.96 -38.13
CA ALA A 206 -84.27 -9.89 -36.74
C ALA A 206 -83.18 -10.93 -36.41
N ALA A 207 -83.28 -12.15 -36.96
CA ALA A 207 -82.26 -13.18 -36.78
C ALA A 207 -80.93 -12.81 -37.46
N ASN A 208 -80.97 -12.18 -38.64
CA ASN A 208 -79.78 -11.69 -39.34
C ASN A 208 -79.13 -10.50 -38.59
N ASP A 209 -79.94 -9.60 -38.04
CA ASP A 209 -79.45 -8.50 -37.20
C ASP A 209 -78.76 -9.05 -35.95
N GLN A 210 -79.39 -10.02 -35.26
CA GLN A 210 -78.77 -10.72 -34.12
C GLN A 210 -77.48 -11.45 -34.50
N GLN A 211 -77.43 -12.08 -35.68
CA GLN A 211 -76.21 -12.73 -36.17
C GLN A 211 -75.09 -11.72 -36.38
N THR A 212 -75.42 -10.53 -36.88
CA THR A 212 -74.45 -9.44 -37.11
C THR A 212 -73.94 -8.90 -35.77
N ASP A 213 -74.83 -8.67 -34.80
CA ASP A 213 -74.43 -8.23 -33.46
C ASP A 213 -73.53 -9.26 -32.75
N LEU A 214 -73.84 -10.55 -32.87
CA LEU A 214 -72.99 -11.61 -32.31
C LEU A 214 -71.62 -11.68 -32.99
N ALA A 215 -71.56 -11.46 -34.31
CA ALA A 215 -70.30 -11.44 -35.05
C ALA A 215 -69.42 -10.28 -34.58
N THR A 216 -69.98 -9.08 -34.40
CA THR A 216 -69.26 -7.92 -33.86
C THR A 216 -68.78 -8.17 -32.44
N GLN A 217 -69.62 -8.71 -31.55
CA GLN A 217 -69.21 -9.04 -30.18
C GLN A 217 -68.07 -10.07 -30.12
N LEU A 218 -68.08 -11.03 -31.05
CA LEU A 218 -67.00 -12.02 -31.17
C LEU A 218 -65.70 -11.38 -31.64
N GLU A 219 -65.77 -10.45 -32.59
CA GLU A 219 -64.61 -9.67 -33.07
C GLU A 219 -64.02 -8.84 -31.92
N ASP A 220 -64.84 -8.05 -31.21
CA ASP A 220 -64.42 -7.28 -30.03
C ASP A 220 -63.80 -8.17 -28.94
N SER A 221 -64.33 -9.39 -28.74
CA SER A 221 -63.81 -10.35 -27.77
C SER A 221 -62.46 -10.93 -28.20
N ASN A 222 -62.27 -11.19 -29.49
CA ASN A 222 -60.99 -11.65 -30.05
C ASN A 222 -59.92 -10.56 -30.00
N GLU A 223 -60.29 -9.30 -30.22
CA GLU A 223 -59.38 -8.16 -30.05
C GLU A 223 -58.94 -8.03 -28.59
N LYS A 224 -59.88 -8.10 -27.63
CA LYS A 224 -59.56 -8.11 -26.19
C LYS A 224 -58.68 -9.30 -25.80
N GLN A 225 -58.92 -10.47 -26.38
CA GLN A 225 -58.08 -11.65 -26.13
C GLN A 225 -56.65 -11.42 -26.63
N THR A 226 -56.50 -10.79 -27.80
CA THR A 226 -55.18 -10.45 -28.37
C THR A 226 -54.45 -9.45 -27.49
N GLU A 227 -55.13 -8.40 -27.04
CA GLU A 227 -54.57 -7.40 -26.12
C GLU A 227 -54.14 -8.03 -24.80
N LEU A 228 -55.00 -8.85 -24.19
CA LEU A 228 -54.67 -9.55 -22.94
C LEU A 228 -53.47 -10.49 -23.11
N THR A 229 -53.36 -11.15 -24.27
CA THR A 229 -52.21 -12.02 -24.58
C THR A 229 -50.92 -11.22 -24.66
N SER A 230 -50.93 -10.08 -25.34
CA SER A 230 -49.79 -9.14 -25.40
C SER A 230 -49.36 -8.66 -24.00
N GLN A 231 -50.33 -8.32 -23.14
CA GLN A 231 -50.04 -7.93 -21.75
C GLN A 231 -49.43 -9.06 -20.93
N ILE A 232 -49.88 -10.30 -21.12
CA ILE A 232 -49.31 -11.48 -20.44
C ILE A 232 -47.87 -11.70 -20.89
N GLU A 233 -47.59 -11.60 -22.19
CA GLU A 233 -46.22 -11.76 -22.72
C GLU A 233 -45.29 -10.67 -22.17
N LEU A 234 -45.75 -9.41 -22.11
CA LEU A 234 -45.01 -8.32 -21.50
C LEU A 234 -44.76 -8.56 -19.99
N ALA A 235 -45.77 -9.04 -19.27
CA ALA A 235 -45.64 -9.36 -17.85
C ALA A 235 -44.64 -10.51 -17.61
N GLN A 236 -44.64 -11.52 -18.47
CA GLN A 236 -43.67 -12.62 -18.42
C GLN A 236 -42.25 -12.14 -18.72
N ALA A 237 -42.07 -11.24 -19.69
CA ALA A 237 -40.77 -10.63 -19.98
C ALA A 237 -40.25 -9.83 -18.78
N LYS A 238 -41.10 -9.00 -18.16
CA LYS A 238 -40.75 -8.27 -16.93
C LYS A 238 -40.43 -9.21 -15.76
N GLN A 239 -41.17 -10.31 -15.62
CA GLN A 239 -40.88 -11.31 -14.58
C GLN A 239 -39.50 -11.96 -14.80
N ALA A 240 -39.14 -12.29 -16.04
CA ALA A 240 -37.84 -12.86 -16.38
C ALA A 240 -36.70 -11.87 -16.08
N GLU A 241 -36.88 -10.59 -16.44
CA GLU A 241 -35.91 -9.53 -16.13
C GLU A 241 -35.72 -9.37 -14.62
N LEU A 242 -36.81 -9.28 -13.85
CA LEU A 242 -36.74 -9.14 -12.39
C LEU A 242 -36.05 -10.36 -11.74
N THR A 243 -36.27 -11.55 -12.28
CA THR A 243 -35.62 -12.79 -11.82
C THR A 243 -34.11 -12.74 -12.06
N ALA A 244 -33.69 -12.31 -13.26
CA ALA A 244 -32.26 -12.14 -13.58
C ALA A 244 -31.60 -11.09 -12.69
N GLN A 245 -32.29 -9.97 -12.41
CA GLN A 245 -31.80 -8.95 -11.48
C GLN A 245 -31.65 -9.51 -10.05
N LEU A 246 -32.60 -10.34 -9.58
CA LEU A 246 -32.52 -10.98 -8.27
C LEU A 246 -31.37 -11.98 -8.17
N GLU A 247 -31.13 -12.77 -9.21
CA GLU A 247 -29.98 -13.69 -9.29
C GLU A 247 -28.66 -12.93 -9.27
N ALA A 248 -28.54 -11.85 -10.05
CA ALA A 248 -27.37 -10.98 -10.05
C ALA A 248 -27.13 -10.32 -8.67
N ALA A 249 -28.18 -9.83 -8.02
CA ALA A 249 -28.10 -9.26 -6.68
C ALA A 249 -27.65 -10.32 -5.65
N THR A 250 -28.14 -11.55 -5.76
CA THR A 250 -27.75 -12.67 -4.88
C THR A 250 -26.28 -13.08 -5.09
N ALA A 251 -25.80 -13.07 -6.34
CA ALA A 251 -24.39 -13.30 -6.64
C ALA A 251 -23.51 -12.21 -6.04
N LYS A 252 -23.89 -10.93 -6.21
CA LYS A 252 -23.18 -9.79 -5.61
C LYS A 252 -23.18 -9.84 -4.07
N GLN A 253 -24.29 -10.26 -3.46
CA GLN A 253 -24.36 -10.46 -2.01
C GLN A 253 -23.38 -11.55 -1.54
N THR A 254 -23.25 -12.63 -2.29
CA THR A 254 -22.33 -13.73 -1.98
C THR A 254 -20.88 -13.27 -2.08
N GLU A 255 -20.55 -12.50 -3.12
CA GLU A 255 -19.23 -11.91 -3.29
C GLU A 255 -18.87 -10.96 -2.14
N LEU A 256 -19.78 -10.04 -1.79
CA LEU A 256 -19.59 -9.11 -0.66
C LEU A 256 -19.41 -9.86 0.67
N THR A 257 -20.14 -10.96 0.86
CA THR A 257 -19.99 -11.79 2.06
C THR A 257 -18.60 -12.43 2.12
N SER A 258 -18.10 -12.97 1.00
CA SER A 258 -16.74 -13.53 0.94
C SER A 258 -15.67 -12.47 1.16
N GLN A 259 -15.86 -11.24 0.63
CA GLN A 259 -14.93 -10.13 0.86
C GLN A 259 -14.93 -9.72 2.33
N LEU A 260 -16.10 -9.68 2.98
CA LEU A 260 -16.22 -9.37 4.41
C LEU A 260 -15.54 -10.43 5.29
N GLU A 261 -15.69 -11.72 4.98
CA GLU A 261 -15.00 -12.79 5.68
C GLU A 261 -13.47 -12.69 5.53
N ALA A 262 -12.98 -12.38 4.33
CA ALA A 262 -11.56 -12.17 4.08
C ALA A 262 -11.02 -10.93 4.82
N ALA A 263 -11.79 -9.83 4.86
CA ALA A 263 -11.43 -8.62 5.60
C ALA A 263 -11.37 -8.89 7.11
N ASN A 264 -12.34 -9.62 7.66
CA ASN A 264 -12.33 -10.02 9.08
C ASN A 264 -11.15 -10.94 9.42
N ALA A 265 -10.77 -11.85 8.53
CA ALA A 265 -9.58 -12.69 8.70
C ALA A 265 -8.29 -11.85 8.72
N LYS A 266 -8.15 -10.90 7.78
CA LYS A 266 -7.03 -9.93 7.78
C LYS A 266 -7.00 -9.08 9.04
N GLN A 267 -8.15 -8.65 9.54
CA GLN A 267 -8.24 -7.90 10.79
C GLN A 267 -7.76 -8.72 11.99
N ALA A 268 -8.12 -10.01 12.07
CA ALA A 268 -7.65 -10.90 13.13
C ALA A 268 -6.13 -11.13 13.07
N GLU A 269 -5.57 -11.26 11.86
CA GLU A 269 -4.13 -11.37 11.64
C GLU A 269 -3.40 -10.11 12.11
N LEU A 270 -3.85 -8.92 11.67
CA LEU A 270 -3.29 -7.64 12.09
C LEU A 270 -3.36 -7.44 13.61
N SER A 271 -4.48 -7.83 14.25
CA SER A 271 -4.61 -7.78 15.71
C SER A 271 -3.56 -8.66 16.41
N THR A 272 -3.30 -9.85 15.87
CA THR A 272 -2.29 -10.78 16.42
C THR A 272 -0.88 -10.22 16.24
N GLN A 273 -0.59 -9.63 15.08
CA GLN A 273 0.70 -8.98 14.82
C GLN A 273 0.93 -7.78 15.76
N LEU A 274 -0.12 -6.99 16.03
CA LEU A 274 -0.06 -5.87 16.96
C LEU A 274 0.23 -6.33 18.39
N GLU A 275 -0.41 -7.39 18.87
CA GLU A 275 -0.14 -7.98 20.20
C GLU A 275 1.30 -8.50 20.31
N ALA A 276 1.80 -9.16 19.27
CA ALA A 276 3.18 -9.62 19.21
C ALA A 276 4.17 -8.45 19.24
N SER A 277 3.91 -7.39 18.48
CA SER A 277 4.73 -6.17 18.47
C SER A 277 4.74 -5.47 19.83
N ASN A 278 3.59 -5.34 20.48
CA ASN A 278 3.48 -4.76 21.82
C ASN A 278 4.23 -5.59 22.87
N THR A 279 4.16 -6.92 22.77
CA THR A 279 4.95 -7.83 23.61
C THR A 279 6.45 -7.61 23.38
N LYS A 280 6.86 -7.47 22.11
CA LYS A 280 8.26 -7.22 21.77
C LYS A 280 8.75 -5.87 22.28
N GLN A 281 7.90 -4.85 22.22
CA GLN A 281 8.18 -3.53 22.79
C GLN A 281 8.38 -3.60 24.31
N ALA A 282 7.55 -4.37 25.03
CA ALA A 282 7.70 -4.57 26.47
C ALA A 282 9.00 -5.32 26.83
N GLU A 283 9.39 -6.33 26.04
CA GLU A 283 10.67 -7.02 26.19
C GLU A 283 11.85 -6.06 26.01
N LEU A 284 11.83 -5.26 24.94
CA LEU A 284 12.87 -4.28 24.65
C LEU A 284 12.97 -3.22 25.75
N SER A 285 11.84 -2.73 26.27
CA SER A 285 11.84 -1.80 27.41
C SER A 285 12.50 -2.43 28.65
N THR A 286 12.20 -3.69 28.94
CA THR A 286 12.80 -4.41 30.08
C THR A 286 14.30 -4.60 29.90
N GLN A 287 14.75 -4.89 28.68
CA GLN A 287 16.17 -5.00 28.36
C GLN A 287 16.89 -3.66 28.49
N LEU A 288 16.26 -2.58 28.06
CA LEU A 288 16.79 -1.23 28.19
C LEU A 288 16.96 -0.85 29.67
N ASP A 289 15.95 -1.12 30.51
CA ASP A 289 16.02 -0.86 31.95
C ASP A 289 17.14 -1.67 32.62
N ALA A 290 17.30 -2.95 32.25
CA ALA A 290 18.38 -3.79 32.74
C ALA A 290 19.77 -3.28 32.29
N SER A 291 19.90 -2.81 31.06
CA SER A 291 21.14 -2.21 30.54
C SER A 291 21.48 -0.91 31.26
N ASN A 292 20.49 -0.05 31.49
CA ASN A 292 20.67 1.20 32.24
C ASN A 292 21.05 0.94 33.69
N ALA A 293 20.46 -0.07 34.35
CA ALA A 293 20.86 -0.48 35.69
C ALA A 293 22.31 -0.98 35.74
N LYS A 294 22.72 -1.77 34.75
CA LYS A 294 24.11 -2.23 34.62
C LYS A 294 25.08 -1.09 34.35
N GLN A 295 24.69 -0.09 33.56
CA GLN A 295 25.48 1.12 33.34
C GLN A 295 25.65 1.91 34.64
N ALA A 296 24.60 2.03 35.46
CA ALA A 296 24.68 2.68 36.77
C ALA A 296 25.63 1.93 37.72
N GLU A 297 25.57 0.59 37.75
CA GLU A 297 26.49 -0.25 38.54
C GLU A 297 27.94 -0.06 38.11
N LEU A 298 28.22 -0.13 36.80
CA LEU A 298 29.56 0.12 36.24
C LEU A 298 30.07 1.52 36.58
N THR A 299 29.20 2.53 36.51
CA THR A 299 29.54 3.91 36.88
C THR A 299 29.89 4.03 38.36
N GLN A 300 29.16 3.33 39.22
CA GLN A 300 29.45 3.29 40.66
C GLN A 300 30.79 2.59 40.93
N GLN A 301 31.06 1.46 40.27
CA GLN A 301 32.33 0.74 40.39
C GLN A 301 33.50 1.62 39.94
N LEU A 302 33.37 2.32 38.81
CA LEU A 302 34.39 3.24 38.31
C LEU A 302 34.65 4.38 39.31
N THR A 303 33.59 4.94 39.90
CA THR A 303 33.70 6.00 40.92
C THR A 303 34.43 5.49 42.18
N SER A 304 34.09 4.27 42.63
CA SER A 304 34.76 3.64 43.78
C SER A 304 36.24 3.41 43.49
N SER A 305 36.57 2.84 42.34
CA SER A 305 37.96 2.56 41.94
C SER A 305 38.77 3.85 41.77
N THR A 306 38.18 4.91 41.21
CA THR A 306 38.81 6.24 41.10
C THR A 306 39.08 6.85 42.48
N THR A 307 38.16 6.64 43.42
CA THR A 307 38.32 7.10 44.81
C THR A 307 39.47 6.35 45.50
N GLU A 308 39.51 5.02 45.36
CA GLU A 308 40.60 4.19 45.87
C GLU A 308 41.96 4.58 45.25
N GLN A 309 42.00 4.84 43.93
CA GLN A 309 43.21 5.31 43.26
C GLN A 309 43.69 6.66 43.82
N THR A 310 42.76 7.57 44.09
CA THR A 310 43.08 8.88 44.68
C THR A 310 43.63 8.73 46.10
N GLU A 311 43.04 7.83 46.89
CA GLU A 311 43.52 7.53 48.25
C GLU A 311 44.92 6.91 48.22
N LEU A 312 45.15 5.91 47.36
CA LEU A 312 46.46 5.28 47.17
C LEU A 312 47.51 6.30 46.71
N THR A 313 47.16 7.20 45.80
CA THR A 313 48.06 8.28 45.35
C THR A 313 48.42 9.21 46.51
N THR A 314 47.44 9.59 47.33
CA THR A 314 47.67 10.43 48.52
C THR A 314 48.56 9.72 49.54
N GLN A 315 48.36 8.42 49.76
CA GLN A 315 49.21 7.62 50.65
C GLN A 315 50.64 7.50 50.12
N LEU A 316 50.81 7.35 48.80
CA LEU A 316 52.11 7.31 48.16
C LEU A 316 52.87 8.64 48.31
N GLU A 317 52.20 9.77 48.08
CA GLU A 317 52.77 11.09 48.28
C GLU A 317 53.20 11.32 49.74
N ALA A 318 52.36 10.92 50.71
CA ALA A 318 52.70 10.99 52.12
C ALA A 318 53.90 10.09 52.48
N SER A 319 53.99 8.89 51.90
CA SER A 319 55.12 7.99 52.10
C SER A 319 56.42 8.56 51.51
N ASN A 320 56.36 9.15 50.31
CA ASN A 320 57.50 9.80 49.68
C ASN A 320 57.97 11.02 50.48
N ALA A 321 57.05 11.83 51.00
CA ALA A 321 57.39 12.94 51.89
C ALA A 321 58.09 12.46 53.17
N LYS A 322 57.61 11.36 53.76
CA LYS A 322 58.24 10.74 54.93
C LYS A 322 59.62 10.17 54.61
N GLN A 323 59.81 9.61 53.42
CA GLN A 323 61.12 9.16 52.95
C GLN A 323 62.10 10.33 52.79
N ALA A 324 61.65 11.47 52.25
CA ALA A 324 62.47 12.68 52.15
C ALA A 324 62.87 13.23 53.53
N GLU A 325 61.93 13.23 54.49
CA GLU A 325 62.21 13.62 55.88
C GLU A 325 63.26 12.70 56.52
N LEU A 326 63.08 11.37 56.41
CA LEU A 326 64.04 10.37 56.91
C LEU A 326 65.42 10.51 56.27
N THR A 327 65.47 10.80 54.96
CA THR A 327 66.72 11.05 54.24
C THR A 327 67.43 12.28 54.80
N THR A 328 66.69 13.38 55.02
CA THR A 328 67.22 14.60 55.63
C THR A 328 67.75 14.34 57.05
N GLN A 329 67.00 13.59 57.87
CA GLN A 329 67.43 13.22 59.21
C GLN A 329 68.72 12.37 59.18
N LEU A 330 68.84 11.46 58.21
CA LEU A 330 70.04 10.63 58.02
C LEU A 330 71.24 11.50 57.64
N GLU A 331 71.08 12.44 56.72
CA GLU A 331 72.13 13.39 56.34
C GLU A 331 72.61 14.23 57.54
N VAL A 332 71.68 14.75 58.34
CA VAL A 332 72.00 15.50 59.58
C VAL A 332 72.75 14.60 60.57
N SER A 333 72.32 13.36 60.73
CA SER A 333 72.99 12.39 61.62
C SER A 333 74.41 12.07 61.15
N ASN A 334 74.61 11.85 59.84
CA ASN A 334 75.92 11.60 59.23
C ASN A 334 76.84 12.82 59.35
N ALA A 335 76.32 14.03 59.14
CA ALA A 335 77.06 15.27 59.38
C ALA A 335 77.48 15.37 60.85
N LYS A 336 76.58 15.02 61.79
CA LYS A 336 76.90 15.03 63.21
C LYS A 336 77.94 13.98 63.59
N GLN A 337 77.88 12.79 63.01
CA GLN A 337 78.89 11.74 63.16
C GLN A 337 80.26 12.21 62.67
N THR A 338 80.30 12.92 61.53
CA THR A 338 81.53 13.49 60.98
C THR A 338 82.12 14.55 61.92
N GLU A 339 81.28 15.43 62.48
CA GLU A 339 81.71 16.43 63.46
C GLU A 339 82.26 15.78 64.74
N LEU A 340 81.53 14.80 65.31
CA LEU A 340 81.98 14.04 66.48
C LEU A 340 83.32 13.33 66.22
N SER A 341 83.49 12.76 65.03
CA SER A 341 84.74 12.11 64.62
C SER A 341 85.91 13.10 64.55
N SER A 342 85.66 14.31 64.04
CA SER A 342 86.65 15.41 64.01
C SER A 342 87.01 15.91 65.41
N GLN A 343 86.02 16.06 66.30
CA GLN A 343 86.24 16.41 67.70
C GLN A 343 87.04 15.35 68.45
N LEU A 344 86.78 14.06 68.17
CA LEU A 344 87.53 12.95 68.72
C LEU A 344 88.99 12.98 68.23
N ALA A 345 89.23 13.19 66.94
CA ALA A 345 90.58 13.32 66.38
C ALA A 345 91.35 14.50 67.00
N THR A 346 90.67 15.64 67.20
CA THR A 346 91.24 16.81 67.88
C THR A 346 91.61 16.50 69.33
N SER A 347 90.73 15.82 70.06
CA SER A 347 90.98 15.40 71.45
C SER A 347 92.13 14.40 71.54
N GLN A 348 92.23 13.45 70.60
CA GLN A 348 93.36 12.51 70.50
C GLN A 348 94.68 13.23 70.23
N LYS A 349 94.68 14.25 69.36
CA LYS A 349 95.86 15.09 69.11
C LYS A 349 96.29 15.85 70.36
N GLN A 350 95.34 16.46 71.08
CA GLN A 350 95.62 17.12 72.36
C GLN A 350 96.18 16.13 73.41
N LEU A 351 95.69 14.89 73.44
CA LEU A 351 96.22 13.84 74.29
C LEU A 351 97.68 13.51 73.94
N ALA A 352 97.99 13.39 72.65
CA ALA A 352 99.35 13.15 72.16
C ALA A 352 100.30 14.31 72.48
N GLU A 353 99.84 15.56 72.37
CA GLU A 353 100.58 16.76 72.79
C GLU A 353 100.81 16.75 74.31
N LEU A 354 99.82 16.35 75.11
CA LEU A 354 99.94 16.21 76.55
C LEU A 354 100.93 15.10 76.94
N ASP A 355 100.91 13.96 76.26
CA ASP A 355 101.88 12.89 76.50
C ASP A 355 103.29 13.30 76.10
N THR A 356 103.45 14.06 75.01
CA THR A 356 104.72 14.69 74.65
C THR A 356 105.20 15.66 75.74
N CYS A 357 104.31 16.45 76.32
CA CYS A 357 104.61 17.34 77.45
C CYS A 357 105.04 16.57 78.70
N LYS A 358 104.40 15.43 79.02
CA LYS A 358 104.83 14.55 80.11
C LYS A 358 106.23 13.98 79.87
N VAL A 359 106.53 13.51 78.67
CA VAL A 359 107.88 13.01 78.30
C VAL A 359 108.92 14.12 78.43
N ASN A 360 108.61 15.33 77.96
CA ASN A 360 109.51 16.48 78.12
C ASN A 360 109.71 16.87 79.59
N THR A 361 108.68 16.76 80.43
CA THR A 361 108.79 16.99 81.88
C THR A 361 109.67 15.94 82.54
N GLN A 362 109.51 14.67 82.21
CA GLN A 362 110.36 13.58 82.68
C GLN A 362 111.81 13.73 82.18
N ALA A 363 112.00 14.16 80.94
CA ALA A 363 113.32 14.48 80.39
C ALA A 363 113.96 15.67 81.12
N MET A 364 113.17 16.70 81.49
CA MET A 364 113.63 17.79 82.35
C MET A 364 113.99 17.31 83.77
N GLU A 365 113.21 16.42 84.37
CA GLU A 365 113.55 15.80 85.66
C GLU A 365 114.84 14.99 85.58
N GLN A 366 115.05 14.24 84.49
CA GLN A 366 116.31 13.55 84.21
C GLN A 366 117.46 14.52 83.99
N GLN A 367 117.24 15.64 83.28
CA GLN A 367 118.25 16.69 83.13
C GLN A 367 118.59 17.35 84.46
N VAL A 368 117.62 17.64 85.33
CA VAL A 368 117.87 18.19 86.68
C VAL A 368 118.61 17.18 87.55
N SER A 369 118.29 15.88 87.45
CA SER A 369 119.03 14.80 88.10
C SER A 369 120.48 14.69 87.58
N ALA A 370 120.67 14.77 86.26
CA ALA A 370 121.98 14.79 85.62
C ALA A 370 122.78 16.06 85.98
N LEU A 371 122.13 17.22 86.10
CA LEU A 371 122.75 18.46 86.56
C LEU A 371 123.16 18.34 88.03
N ASN A 372 122.34 17.71 88.88
CA ASN A 372 122.70 17.42 90.26
C ASN A 372 123.86 16.41 90.37
N GLN A 373 123.94 15.42 89.49
CA GLN A 373 125.11 14.54 89.39
C GLN A 373 126.35 15.28 88.89
N GLN A 374 126.22 16.17 87.90
CA GLN A 374 127.33 17.01 87.42
C GLN A 374 127.83 17.97 88.50
N VAL A 375 126.93 18.56 89.31
CA VAL A 375 127.29 19.37 90.48
C VAL A 375 128.00 18.54 91.56
N ALA A 376 127.68 17.24 91.68
CA ALA A 376 128.37 16.32 92.60
C ALA A 376 129.77 15.90 92.13
N THR A 377 130.13 16.09 90.85
CA THR A 377 131.45 15.75 90.30
C THR A 377 132.48 16.91 90.33
N ILE A 378 132.11 18.05 90.92
CA ILE A 378 132.95 19.26 91.01
C ILE A 378 134.30 19.09 91.74
N PRO A 379 134.56 18.09 92.62
CA PRO A 379 135.91 17.93 93.20
C PRO A 379 136.92 17.09 92.39
N GLU A 380 136.53 16.37 91.33
CA GLU A 380 137.40 15.30 90.77
C GLU A 380 137.71 15.44 89.26
N ILE A 381 137.50 16.61 88.66
CA ILE A 381 137.99 16.94 87.31
C ILE A 381 138.89 18.17 87.41
N ALA A 382 140.15 17.92 87.76
CA ALA A 382 141.36 18.62 87.30
C ALA A 382 142.56 18.43 88.25
N LYS A 383 142.64 17.29 88.96
CA LYS A 383 143.92 16.61 89.20
C LYS A 383 144.37 15.79 87.97
N GLN A 384 143.56 15.74 86.92
CA GLN A 384 143.79 14.97 85.69
C GLN A 384 143.57 15.81 84.44
N LEU A 385 144.29 16.93 84.33
CA LEU A 385 144.60 17.53 83.03
C LEU A 385 146.09 17.87 82.95
N SER A 386 146.93 16.86 83.23
CA SER A 386 148.27 16.74 82.65
C SER A 386 148.35 15.38 81.97
N LEU A 387 148.63 15.37 80.66
CA LEU A 387 148.73 14.19 79.76
C LEU A 387 147.36 13.68 79.29
N LEU A 388 147.07 13.48 78.00
CA LEU A 388 147.85 13.59 76.79
C LEU A 388 146.89 13.45 75.60
N ASN A 389 147.10 14.32 74.62
CA ASN A 389 146.67 14.27 73.23
C ASN A 389 147.38 13.13 72.47
N THR A 390 146.66 12.14 71.93
CA THR A 390 146.91 11.29 70.71
C THR A 390 145.92 10.11 70.79
N ASP A 391 145.01 9.82 69.87
CA ASP A 391 145.04 9.63 68.41
C ASP A 391 143.56 9.65 67.94
N TYR A 392 143.11 10.36 66.90
CA TYR A 392 143.49 10.25 65.49
C TYR A 392 143.46 8.80 64.98
N SER A 393 142.32 8.31 64.46
CA SER A 393 142.23 7.77 63.09
C SER A 393 141.06 6.80 62.83
N SER A 394 140.50 6.97 61.63
CA SER A 394 139.63 6.05 60.88
C SER A 394 138.14 6.07 61.29
N LEU A 395 137.15 6.15 60.39
CA LEU A 395 137.19 5.87 58.96
C LEU A 395 135.89 6.39 58.32
N GLU A 396 135.88 7.67 57.93
CA GLU A 396 134.93 8.21 56.95
C GLU A 396 135.66 8.24 55.62
N THR A 397 135.57 7.18 54.82
CA THR A 397 135.33 7.23 53.37
C THR A 397 135.40 5.84 52.73
N GLU A 398 134.53 5.67 51.73
CA GLU A 398 134.65 4.73 50.61
C GLU A 398 133.82 3.43 50.70
N LYS A 399 132.55 3.49 50.26
CA LYS A 399 132.18 2.80 49.01
C LYS A 399 130.83 3.27 48.42
N GLN A 400 130.76 4.54 48.06
CA GLN A 400 129.86 4.96 46.99
C GLN A 400 130.51 4.58 45.65
N GLN A 401 129.67 4.08 44.73
CA GLN A 401 129.92 3.78 43.30
C GLN A 401 130.27 2.32 42.95
N LEU A 402 129.23 1.52 42.64
CA LEU A 402 129.14 0.89 41.30
C LEU A 402 127.69 0.51 40.92
N ALA A 403 127.19 1.19 39.87
CA ALA A 403 126.14 0.89 38.85
C ALA A 403 124.93 -0.03 39.19
N GLY A 404 123.68 0.26 38.79
CA GLY A 404 123.24 0.97 37.58
C GLY A 404 122.84 0.00 36.46
N ALA A 405 121.77 -0.79 36.67
CA ALA A 405 120.90 -1.41 35.65
C ALA A 405 119.90 -2.39 36.30
N LEU A 406 118.74 -1.94 36.80
CA LEU A 406 117.52 -2.77 36.97
C LEU A 406 116.32 -1.95 37.47
N GLU A 407 115.73 -1.07 36.66
CA GLU A 407 114.35 -0.58 36.93
C GLU A 407 113.74 0.00 35.63
N ALA A 408 113.32 -0.88 34.72
CA ALA A 408 112.48 -0.54 33.55
C ALA A 408 111.90 -1.81 32.88
N ALA A 409 111.28 -2.73 33.64
CA ALA A 409 110.75 -3.96 33.03
C ALA A 409 109.44 -4.51 33.63
N LYS A 410 108.72 -3.79 34.50
CA LYS A 410 107.44 -4.26 35.08
C LYS A 410 106.51 -3.10 35.47
N LYS A 411 106.19 -2.22 34.52
CA LYS A 411 105.21 -1.16 34.76
C LYS A 411 103.96 -1.43 33.91
N ASP A 412 102.84 -1.46 34.60
CA ASP A 412 101.46 -1.62 34.14
C ASP A 412 100.72 -0.55 34.95
N SER A 413 100.52 0.61 34.31
CA SER A 413 100.19 1.88 34.96
C SER A 413 98.70 2.03 35.28
N ASP A 414 97.81 1.35 34.57
CA ASP A 414 96.36 1.37 34.78
C ASP A 414 95.78 0.02 35.26
N THR A 415 96.63 -1.01 35.41
CA THR A 415 96.32 -2.30 36.07
C THR A 415 95.23 -3.12 35.36
N ASP A 416 95.11 -2.99 34.04
CA ASP A 416 94.16 -3.72 33.20
C ASP A 416 94.67 -5.10 32.74
N GLY A 417 95.95 -5.41 33.00
CA GLY A 417 96.60 -6.68 32.67
C GLY A 417 97.51 -6.63 31.43
N VAL A 418 97.66 -5.47 30.77
CA VAL A 418 98.59 -5.23 29.68
C VAL A 418 99.75 -4.32 30.15
N LEU A 419 101.00 -4.70 29.88
CA LEU A 419 102.16 -3.89 30.28
C LEU A 419 102.24 -2.61 29.44
N ASP A 420 102.68 -1.49 30.04
CA ASP A 420 102.78 -0.14 29.42
C ASP A 420 103.47 -0.12 28.03
N GLN A 421 104.37 -1.07 27.75
CA GLN A 421 105.08 -1.13 26.47
C GLN A 421 104.25 -1.72 25.31
N THR A 422 103.12 -2.36 25.61
CA THR A 422 102.26 -3.09 24.68
C THR A 422 100.80 -2.64 24.74
N ASP A 423 100.49 -1.69 25.61
CA ASP A 423 99.17 -1.12 25.80
C ASP A 423 98.94 0.08 24.86
N LEU A 424 97.90 0.01 24.03
CA LEU A 424 97.49 1.08 23.11
C LEU A 424 96.41 2.00 23.72
N CYS A 425 95.86 1.65 24.88
CA CYS A 425 94.74 2.31 25.55
C CYS A 425 95.06 2.57 27.05
N PRO A 426 96.00 3.48 27.37
CA PRO A 426 96.67 3.62 28.68
C PRO A 426 95.85 4.26 29.83
N GLU A 427 94.52 4.33 29.68
CA GLU A 427 93.60 4.88 30.69
C GLU A 427 92.39 3.96 30.89
N THR A 428 92.55 2.65 30.72
CA THR A 428 91.42 1.73 30.81
C THR A 428 91.06 1.46 32.26
N ALA A 429 89.78 1.63 32.61
CA ALA A 429 89.32 1.49 33.98
C ALA A 429 89.46 0.04 34.48
N ALA A 430 90.15 -0.15 35.61
CA ALA A 430 90.42 -1.47 36.18
C ALA A 430 89.14 -2.33 36.35
N GLY A 431 89.09 -3.47 35.66
CA GLY A 431 88.02 -4.46 35.75
C GLY A 431 87.18 -4.67 34.47
N ILE A 432 87.44 -3.92 33.40
CA ILE A 432 86.79 -4.11 32.08
C ILE A 432 87.53 -5.17 31.27
N LYS A 433 86.79 -6.00 30.51
CA LYS A 433 87.38 -7.00 29.60
C LYS A 433 87.92 -6.28 28.37
N VAL A 434 89.23 -6.15 28.29
CA VAL A 434 89.95 -5.59 27.14
C VAL A 434 90.42 -6.69 26.19
N ASP A 435 90.66 -6.32 24.93
CA ASP A 435 91.38 -7.18 24.00
C ASP A 435 92.89 -7.22 24.30
N PHE A 436 93.69 -7.92 23.47
CA PHE A 436 95.13 -8.07 23.68
C PHE A 436 95.94 -6.77 23.49
N THR A 437 95.28 -5.66 23.13
CA THR A 437 95.88 -4.33 22.97
C THR A 437 95.45 -3.32 24.02
N GLY A 438 94.61 -3.71 25.00
CA GLY A 438 94.16 -2.86 26.10
C GLY A 438 92.86 -2.09 25.83
N CYS A 439 92.13 -2.36 24.72
CA CYS A 439 90.95 -1.58 24.35
C CYS A 439 89.62 -2.36 24.55
N GLU A 440 88.53 -1.62 24.81
CA GLU A 440 87.17 -2.17 25.06
C GLU A 440 86.56 -2.84 23.81
N LEU A 441 85.77 -3.91 24.03
CA LEU A 441 85.09 -4.70 22.99
C LEU A 441 83.82 -4.00 22.45
N ASP A 442 83.59 -4.15 21.15
CA ASP A 442 82.38 -3.82 20.39
C ASP A 442 82.00 -5.11 19.62
N SER A 443 81.07 -5.87 20.21
CA SER A 443 80.80 -7.27 19.88
C SER A 443 80.01 -7.46 18.58
N ASP A 444 79.13 -6.52 18.21
CA ASP A 444 78.34 -6.56 16.99
C ASP A 444 78.76 -5.54 15.91
N LYS A 445 79.70 -4.64 16.24
CA LYS A 445 80.38 -3.72 15.32
C LYS A 445 79.46 -2.67 14.71
N ASP A 446 78.47 -2.22 15.46
CA ASP A 446 77.59 -1.12 15.07
C ASP A 446 78.15 0.27 15.44
N GLY A 447 79.30 0.31 16.12
CA GLY A 447 79.97 1.53 16.55
C GLY A 447 79.65 1.98 17.97
N VAL A 448 78.82 1.23 18.71
CA VAL A 448 78.55 1.41 20.14
C VAL A 448 79.34 0.35 20.93
N LYS A 449 80.06 0.77 21.97
CA LYS A 449 80.85 -0.17 22.80
C LYS A 449 79.92 -1.06 23.62
N ASP A 450 80.31 -2.30 23.88
CA ASP A 450 79.53 -3.29 24.68
C ASP A 450 79.07 -2.74 26.05
N SER A 451 79.81 -1.80 26.62
CA SER A 451 79.52 -1.16 27.91
C SER A 451 78.38 -0.12 27.87
N LEU A 452 78.06 0.38 26.67
CA LEU A 452 77.04 1.41 26.41
C LEU A 452 75.91 0.89 25.50
N ASP A 453 76.06 -0.31 24.96
CA ASP A 453 75.13 -0.94 24.05
C ASP A 453 74.00 -1.69 24.79
N GLN A 454 72.76 -1.26 24.56
CA GLN A 454 71.54 -1.85 25.10
C GLN A 454 70.92 -2.89 24.14
N CYS A 455 71.46 -3.01 22.93
CA CYS A 455 70.97 -3.84 21.83
C CYS A 455 72.13 -4.70 21.23
N PRO A 456 72.66 -5.69 21.98
CA PRO A 456 73.96 -6.37 21.73
C PRO A 456 74.05 -7.30 20.50
N THR A 457 73.08 -7.19 19.60
CA THR A 457 72.91 -8.07 18.43
C THR A 457 72.39 -7.27 17.23
N SER A 458 72.63 -5.96 17.19
CA SER A 458 72.25 -5.14 16.05
C SER A 458 73.00 -5.62 14.79
N LYS A 459 72.47 -5.33 13.60
CA LYS A 459 73.16 -5.75 12.37
C LYS A 459 74.46 -4.94 12.22
N PRO A 460 75.60 -5.59 11.89
CA PRO A 460 76.83 -4.86 11.60
C PRO A 460 76.60 -3.80 10.51
N ASP A 461 77.08 -2.58 10.73
CA ASP A 461 76.92 -1.40 9.87
C ASP A 461 75.48 -0.81 9.75
N SER A 462 74.54 -1.19 10.63
CA SER A 462 73.21 -0.55 10.69
C SER A 462 73.27 0.83 11.37
N VAL A 463 72.42 1.78 10.96
CA VAL A 463 72.34 3.10 11.62
C VAL A 463 71.57 2.91 12.92
N VAL A 464 72.30 2.93 14.03
CA VAL A 464 71.77 2.77 15.38
C VAL A 464 71.73 4.10 16.14
N ASP A 465 70.88 4.17 17.16
CA ASP A 465 70.84 5.30 18.09
C ASP A 465 72.02 5.28 19.09
N ALA A 466 72.07 6.24 20.02
CA ALA A 466 73.14 6.33 21.01
C ALA A 466 73.20 5.14 22.00
N SER A 467 72.23 4.23 21.94
CA SER A 467 72.10 3.04 22.80
C SER A 467 72.34 1.74 22.03
N GLY A 468 72.72 1.79 20.75
CA GLY A 468 72.96 0.60 19.91
C GLY A 468 71.71 0.01 19.25
N CYS A 469 70.56 0.68 19.29
CA CYS A 469 69.31 0.15 18.74
C CYS A 469 68.98 0.73 17.35
N GLU A 470 68.54 -0.12 16.42
CA GLU A 470 68.08 0.28 15.07
C GLU A 470 66.91 1.29 15.15
N LEU A 471 66.97 2.34 14.31
CA LEU A 471 65.98 3.42 14.27
C LEU A 471 64.65 3.01 13.61
N ASP A 472 63.57 3.63 14.09
CA ASP A 472 62.20 3.63 13.56
C ASP A 472 61.74 5.10 13.56
N ALA A 473 61.90 5.76 12.42
CA ALA A 473 61.83 7.21 12.29
C ALA A 473 60.40 7.76 12.39
N ASP A 474 59.41 7.03 11.86
CA ASP A 474 58.00 7.41 11.86
C ASP A 474 57.17 6.72 12.96
N LYS A 475 57.77 5.75 13.66
CA LYS A 475 57.24 5.09 14.87
C LYS A 475 55.99 4.27 14.59
N ASP A 476 55.91 3.68 13.40
CA ASP A 476 54.83 2.78 13.00
C ASP A 476 55.04 1.32 13.49
N GLY A 477 56.23 1.03 14.05
CA GLY A 477 56.63 -0.27 14.57
C GLY A 477 57.44 -1.12 13.59
N VAL A 478 57.73 -0.61 12.39
CA VAL A 478 58.62 -1.19 11.39
C VAL A 478 59.91 -0.37 11.35
N LYS A 479 61.04 -1.04 11.58
CA LYS A 479 62.35 -0.37 11.59
C LYS A 479 62.68 0.18 10.20
N ASP A 480 63.40 1.29 10.14
CA ASP A 480 63.79 2.00 8.90
C ASP A 480 64.45 1.07 7.86
N SER A 481 65.15 0.02 8.30
CA SER A 481 65.82 -0.95 7.41
C SER A 481 64.87 -1.93 6.71
N ALA A 482 63.64 -2.06 7.20
CA ALA A 482 62.57 -2.93 6.66
C ALA A 482 61.34 -2.13 6.18
N ASP A 483 61.33 -0.83 6.43
CA ASP A 483 60.22 0.07 6.11
C ASP A 483 60.32 0.60 4.66
N GLN A 484 59.26 0.39 3.88
CA GLN A 484 59.10 0.88 2.50
C GLN A 484 58.30 2.18 2.42
N CYS A 485 57.73 2.62 3.55
CA CYS A 485 56.78 3.70 3.70
C CYS A 485 57.21 4.65 4.84
N ALA A 486 58.38 5.26 4.69
CA ALA A 486 59.12 6.09 5.68
C ALA A 486 58.41 7.31 6.32
N ASN A 487 57.11 7.51 6.12
CA ASN A 487 56.35 8.60 6.74
C ASN A 487 54.93 8.14 7.14
N THR A 488 54.75 6.89 7.53
CA THR A 488 53.45 6.40 7.99
C THR A 488 53.11 7.06 9.33
N PRO A 489 51.93 7.69 9.48
CA PRO A 489 51.62 8.38 10.74
C PRO A 489 51.61 7.43 11.94
N ALA A 490 52.19 7.87 13.05
CA ALA A 490 52.27 7.07 14.27
C ALA A 490 50.89 6.67 14.81
N GLY A 491 50.71 5.38 15.12
CA GLY A 491 49.50 4.83 15.74
C GLY A 491 48.50 4.17 14.78
N ILE A 492 48.79 4.12 13.47
CA ILE A 492 48.01 3.37 12.49
C ILE A 492 48.59 1.96 12.34
N THR A 493 47.76 0.96 12.08
CA THR A 493 48.21 -0.41 11.82
C THR A 493 48.79 -0.52 10.41
N VAL A 494 50.05 -0.95 10.32
CA VAL A 494 50.79 -1.15 9.07
C VAL A 494 51.01 -2.63 8.77
N ASP A 495 51.33 -2.95 7.52
CA ASP A 495 51.75 -4.28 7.12
C ASP A 495 53.23 -4.57 7.47
N ALA A 496 53.75 -5.72 7.06
CA ALA A 496 55.13 -6.10 7.35
C ALA A 496 56.20 -5.23 6.64
N THR A 497 55.78 -4.30 5.77
CA THR A 497 56.64 -3.37 5.04
C THR A 497 56.47 -1.91 5.48
N GLY A 498 55.72 -1.64 6.55
CA GLY A 498 55.51 -0.28 7.08
C GLY A 498 54.43 0.52 6.34
N CYS A 499 53.69 -0.12 5.42
CA CYS A 499 52.68 0.58 4.62
C CYS A 499 51.27 0.41 5.20
N GLU A 500 50.45 1.46 5.07
CA GLU A 500 49.04 1.43 5.47
C GLU A 500 48.27 0.33 4.72
N LEU A 501 47.44 -0.39 5.46
CA LEU A 501 46.59 -1.44 4.91
C LEU A 501 45.40 -0.86 4.15
N ASP A 502 45.14 -1.46 3.00
CA ASP A 502 43.89 -1.32 2.23
C ASP A 502 43.08 -2.61 2.45
N ALA A 503 41.98 -2.51 3.19
CA ALA A 503 41.26 -3.65 3.74
C ALA A 503 40.43 -4.40 2.69
N ASP A 504 39.82 -3.68 1.76
CA ASP A 504 38.93 -4.22 0.74
C ASP A 504 39.55 -4.21 -0.68
N LYS A 505 40.73 -3.60 -0.82
CA LYS A 505 41.56 -3.57 -2.02
C LYS A 505 40.93 -2.77 -3.15
N ASP A 506 40.20 -1.72 -2.81
CA ASP A 506 39.62 -0.77 -3.76
C ASP A 506 40.63 0.30 -4.22
N GLY A 507 41.81 0.36 -3.59
CA GLY A 507 42.87 1.31 -3.89
C GLY A 507 42.95 2.50 -2.94
N VAL A 508 42.10 2.56 -1.91
CA VAL A 508 42.09 3.60 -0.88
C VAL A 508 42.51 2.99 0.46
N VAL A 509 43.52 3.59 1.10
CA VAL A 509 44.05 3.12 2.39
C VAL A 509 43.09 3.41 3.53
N TYR A 510 43.13 2.60 4.58
CA TYR A 510 42.18 2.64 5.72
C TYR A 510 42.01 4.03 6.36
N SER A 511 43.04 4.88 6.33
CA SER A 511 43.00 6.22 6.91
C SER A 511 42.20 7.24 6.05
N ALA A 512 42.11 6.99 4.75
CA ALA A 512 41.42 7.83 3.77
C ALA A 512 40.08 7.24 3.29
N ASP A 513 39.83 5.97 3.62
CA ASP A 513 38.67 5.21 3.19
C ASP A 513 37.47 5.39 4.13
N LYS A 514 36.39 5.94 3.57
CA LYS A 514 35.09 6.14 4.24
C LYS A 514 34.14 4.95 4.04
N CYS A 515 34.45 4.05 3.12
CA CYS A 515 33.66 2.91 2.72
C CYS A 515 34.50 1.61 2.81
N PRO A 516 34.92 1.18 4.02
CA PRO A 516 35.92 0.12 4.24
C PRO A 516 35.49 -1.32 3.92
N ASN A 517 34.42 -1.49 3.16
CA ASN A 517 33.90 -2.78 2.72
C ASN A 517 33.42 -2.73 1.26
N THR A 518 34.00 -1.85 0.45
CA THR A 518 33.66 -1.72 -0.95
C THR A 518 34.09 -2.99 -1.72
N PRO A 519 33.21 -3.61 -2.53
CA PRO A 519 33.54 -4.85 -3.22
C PRO A 519 34.74 -4.71 -4.17
N ALA A 520 35.72 -5.60 -4.07
CA ALA A 520 36.91 -5.57 -4.93
C ALA A 520 36.55 -5.51 -6.44
N GLY A 521 37.06 -4.48 -7.13
CA GLY A 521 36.86 -4.26 -8.56
C GLY A 521 35.76 -3.26 -8.92
N THR A 522 35.06 -2.68 -7.94
CA THR A 522 34.22 -1.50 -8.15
C THR A 522 35.10 -0.28 -8.43
N THR A 523 34.57 0.67 -9.19
CA THR A 523 35.23 1.96 -9.40
C THR A 523 34.82 2.89 -8.26
N VAL A 524 35.78 3.31 -7.45
CA VAL A 524 35.57 4.18 -6.28
C VAL A 524 36.09 5.59 -6.51
N ASP A 525 35.59 6.53 -5.72
CA ASP A 525 36.13 7.89 -5.64
C ASP A 525 37.36 7.96 -4.72
N ALA A 526 37.88 9.17 -4.48
CA ALA A 526 39.06 9.38 -3.64
C ALA A 526 38.84 9.04 -2.14
N THR A 527 37.62 8.68 -1.74
CA THR A 527 37.26 8.29 -0.37
C THR A 527 36.87 6.82 -0.24
N GLY A 528 37.09 6.01 -1.27
CA GLY A 528 36.81 4.55 -1.26
C GLY A 528 35.33 4.22 -1.48
N CYS A 529 34.50 5.21 -1.80
CA CYS A 529 33.06 5.01 -1.97
C CYS A 529 32.69 4.93 -3.46
N GLU A 530 31.69 4.12 -3.78
CA GLU A 530 31.08 4.14 -5.12
C GLU A 530 30.46 5.53 -5.39
N PRO A 531 30.63 6.07 -6.61
CA PRO A 531 30.02 7.34 -6.98
C PRO A 531 28.48 7.30 -6.88
N ASP A 532 27.93 8.39 -6.35
CA ASP A 532 26.52 8.73 -6.36
C ASP A 532 26.43 10.14 -6.95
N THR A 533 26.12 10.20 -8.25
CA THR A 533 26.24 11.42 -9.06
C THR A 533 25.15 12.44 -8.73
N ASP A 534 23.94 11.99 -8.43
CA ASP A 534 22.78 12.85 -8.17
C ASP A 534 22.45 13.01 -6.67
N LYS A 535 23.12 12.22 -5.82
CA LYS A 535 23.10 12.28 -4.35
C LYS A 535 21.74 11.95 -3.77
N ASP A 536 21.03 11.03 -4.40
CA ASP A 536 19.74 10.53 -3.89
C ASP A 536 19.91 9.43 -2.82
N GLY A 537 21.15 8.93 -2.63
CA GLY A 537 21.50 7.87 -1.68
C GLY A 537 21.61 6.48 -2.29
N VAL A 538 21.45 6.34 -3.61
CA VAL A 538 21.65 5.12 -4.40
C VAL A 538 22.85 5.32 -5.32
N VAL A 539 23.82 4.40 -5.25
CA VAL A 539 25.05 4.51 -6.05
C VAL A 539 24.78 4.30 -7.53
N ASP A 540 25.54 4.99 -8.39
CA ASP A 540 25.39 5.03 -9.86
C ASP A 540 25.31 3.63 -10.50
N SER A 541 25.96 2.63 -9.90
CA SER A 541 25.99 1.25 -10.40
C SER A 541 24.64 0.52 -10.25
N THR A 542 23.80 0.98 -9.32
CA THR A 542 22.49 0.39 -8.98
C THR A 542 21.31 1.33 -9.24
N ASP A 543 21.59 2.60 -9.48
CA ASP A 543 20.59 3.63 -9.74
C ASP A 543 20.03 3.54 -11.18
N LYS A 544 18.70 3.48 -11.28
CA LYS A 544 17.95 3.47 -12.55
C LYS A 544 17.45 4.85 -12.94
N CYS A 545 17.53 5.81 -12.04
CA CYS A 545 17.05 7.18 -12.16
C CYS A 545 18.17 8.19 -11.84
N PRO A 546 19.23 8.27 -12.69
CA PRO A 546 20.50 8.99 -12.45
C PRO A 546 20.40 10.53 -12.47
N THR A 547 19.20 11.05 -12.32
CA THR A 547 18.92 12.48 -12.33
C THR A 547 17.89 12.85 -11.25
N THR A 548 17.70 12.00 -10.25
CA THR A 548 16.81 12.30 -9.13
C THR A 548 17.39 13.44 -8.31
N ALA A 549 16.55 14.40 -7.92
CA ALA A 549 17.04 15.57 -7.21
C ALA A 549 17.48 15.21 -5.78
N GLU A 550 18.66 15.70 -5.37
CA GLU A 550 19.18 15.54 -4.01
C GLU A 550 18.12 15.88 -2.95
N GLY A 551 17.90 14.96 -2.02
CA GLY A 551 16.95 15.11 -0.91
C GLY A 551 15.51 14.69 -1.20
N ILE A 552 15.18 14.27 -2.43
CA ILE A 552 13.93 13.56 -2.70
C ILE A 552 14.01 12.14 -2.16
N LYS A 553 12.91 11.62 -1.63
CA LYS A 553 12.85 10.23 -1.17
C LYS A 553 12.72 9.30 -2.37
N VAL A 554 13.65 8.37 -2.46
CA VAL A 554 13.72 7.39 -3.54
C VAL A 554 13.49 5.96 -3.05
N ASP A 555 13.14 5.09 -3.97
CA ASP A 555 13.11 3.65 -3.76
C ASP A 555 14.51 3.01 -3.85
N ALA A 556 14.58 1.68 -3.75
CA ALA A 556 15.86 0.94 -3.82
C ALA A 556 16.54 0.99 -5.20
N THR A 557 15.92 1.64 -6.19
CA THR A 557 16.44 1.81 -7.55
C THR A 557 16.74 3.27 -7.89
N GLY A 558 16.71 4.18 -6.91
CA GLY A 558 17.00 5.61 -7.08
C GLY A 558 15.86 6.42 -7.70
N CYS A 559 14.67 5.81 -7.86
CA CYS A 559 13.53 6.50 -8.46
C CYS A 559 12.63 7.11 -7.38
N GLU A 560 12.11 8.31 -7.65
CA GLU A 560 11.16 9.00 -6.75
C GLU A 560 9.97 8.10 -6.40
N LEU A 561 9.59 8.13 -5.12
CA LEU A 561 8.45 7.37 -4.63
C LEU A 561 7.13 7.90 -5.21
N ASP A 562 6.25 6.97 -5.54
CA ASP A 562 4.84 7.15 -5.85
C ASP A 562 4.06 6.32 -4.82
N THR A 563 3.64 6.97 -3.74
CA THR A 563 3.13 6.31 -2.53
C THR A 563 1.76 5.65 -2.77
N ASP A 564 0.88 6.28 -3.55
CA ASP A 564 -0.47 5.80 -3.81
C ASP A 564 -0.62 5.09 -5.17
N LYS A 565 0.44 5.11 -6.00
CA LYS A 565 0.58 4.38 -7.26
C LYS A 565 -0.42 4.84 -8.33
N ASP A 566 -0.75 6.12 -8.31
CA ASP A 566 -1.61 6.72 -9.33
C ASP A 566 -0.85 7.09 -10.62
N GLY A 567 0.49 6.99 -10.60
CA GLY A 567 1.39 7.31 -11.70
C GLY A 567 2.02 8.70 -11.61
N VAL A 568 1.77 9.46 -10.55
CA VAL A 568 2.39 10.75 -10.24
C VAL A 568 3.24 10.61 -8.99
N VAL A 569 4.52 10.99 -9.10
CA VAL A 569 5.47 10.91 -7.97
C VAL A 569 5.07 11.85 -6.83
N ASP A 570 5.39 11.47 -5.59
CA ASP A 570 5.04 12.18 -4.35
C ASP A 570 5.41 13.67 -4.37
N SER A 571 6.48 14.03 -5.09
CA SER A 571 6.98 15.42 -5.20
C SER A 571 6.09 16.31 -6.08
N ALA A 572 5.35 15.71 -7.03
CA ALA A 572 4.48 16.36 -7.99
C ALA A 572 2.99 16.15 -7.67
N ASP A 573 2.67 15.22 -6.78
CA ASP A 573 1.33 14.84 -6.40
C ASP A 573 0.72 15.78 -5.33
N LYS A 574 -0.46 16.32 -5.64
CA LYS A 574 -1.27 17.18 -4.76
C LYS A 574 -2.39 16.41 -4.07
N CYS A 575 -2.65 15.18 -4.48
CA CYS A 575 -3.70 14.30 -4.02
C CYS A 575 -3.10 12.94 -3.61
N PRO A 576 -2.31 12.89 -2.51
CA PRO A 576 -1.47 11.74 -2.07
C PRO A 576 -2.23 10.50 -1.56
N THR A 577 -3.50 10.41 -1.89
CA THR A 577 -4.40 9.32 -1.48
C THR A 577 -5.31 8.90 -2.62
N THR A 578 -4.96 9.23 -3.87
CA THR A 578 -5.73 8.79 -5.03
C THR A 578 -5.59 7.28 -5.18
N ALA A 579 -6.70 6.58 -5.44
CA ALA A 579 -6.65 5.13 -5.52
C ALA A 579 -5.91 4.66 -6.78
N GLU A 580 -5.03 3.66 -6.62
CA GLU A 580 -4.32 3.01 -7.73
C GLU A 580 -5.29 2.63 -8.87
N GLY A 581 -4.95 3.06 -10.10
CA GLY A 581 -5.72 2.77 -11.31
C GLY A 581 -6.84 3.76 -11.65
N ILE A 582 -7.10 4.77 -10.80
CA ILE A 582 -7.93 5.91 -11.17
C ILE A 582 -7.17 6.81 -12.15
N LYS A 583 -7.89 7.40 -13.11
CA LYS A 583 -7.28 8.36 -14.05
C LYS A 583 -7.12 9.70 -13.35
N VAL A 584 -5.86 10.14 -13.25
CA VAL A 584 -5.49 11.40 -12.63
C VAL A 584 -4.99 12.41 -13.65
N ASP A 585 -5.03 13.68 -13.26
CA ASP A 585 -4.36 14.76 -13.98
C ASP A 585 -2.85 14.80 -13.68
N ALA A 586 -2.15 15.81 -14.21
CA ALA A 586 -0.71 15.97 -14.00
C ALA A 586 -0.31 16.31 -12.55
N THR A 587 -1.29 16.45 -11.65
CA THR A 587 -1.09 16.76 -10.23
C THR A 587 -1.56 15.63 -9.31
N GLY A 588 -1.84 14.44 -9.85
CA GLY A 588 -2.27 13.25 -9.09
C GLY A 588 -3.72 13.31 -8.62
N CYS A 589 -4.49 14.31 -9.04
CA CYS A 589 -5.89 14.44 -8.65
C CYS A 589 -6.82 13.80 -9.66
N GLU A 590 -7.88 13.16 -9.17
CA GLU A 590 -8.91 12.56 -10.03
C GLU A 590 -9.50 13.60 -10.99
N LEU A 591 -9.74 13.17 -12.23
CA LEU A 591 -10.34 14.02 -13.25
C LEU A 591 -11.80 14.35 -12.91
N ASP A 592 -12.17 15.60 -13.16
CA ASP A 592 -13.54 16.12 -13.19
C ASP A 592 -13.76 16.69 -14.60
N THR A 593 -14.36 15.87 -15.46
CA THR A 593 -14.43 16.11 -16.91
C THR A 593 -15.34 17.29 -17.24
N ASP A 594 -16.48 17.43 -16.56
CA ASP A 594 -17.48 18.46 -16.84
C ASP A 594 -17.38 19.69 -15.92
N LYS A 595 -16.55 19.62 -14.87
CA LYS A 595 -16.18 20.70 -13.95
C LYS A 595 -17.35 21.18 -13.11
N ASP A 596 -18.23 20.26 -12.74
CA ASP A 596 -19.33 20.52 -11.83
C ASP A 596 -18.93 20.44 -10.35
N GLY A 597 -17.71 19.95 -10.05
CA GLY A 597 -17.16 19.79 -8.71
C GLY A 597 -17.22 18.36 -8.16
N VAL A 598 -17.71 17.39 -8.93
CA VAL A 598 -17.72 15.96 -8.62
C VAL A 598 -16.76 15.24 -9.58
N VAL A 599 -15.87 14.42 -9.01
CA VAL A 599 -14.88 13.67 -9.81
C VAL A 599 -15.55 12.57 -10.64
N ASP A 600 -14.99 12.27 -11.81
CA ASP A 600 -15.51 11.30 -12.79
C ASP A 600 -15.86 9.93 -12.18
N SER A 601 -15.12 9.51 -11.14
CA SER A 601 -15.33 8.22 -10.46
C SER A 601 -16.61 8.19 -9.60
N ALA A 602 -17.07 9.35 -9.14
CA ALA A 602 -18.23 9.55 -8.27
C ALA A 602 -19.42 10.19 -9.00
N ASP A 603 -19.19 10.71 -10.21
CA ASP A 603 -20.18 11.42 -11.01
C ASP A 603 -21.08 10.46 -11.82
N LYS A 604 -22.39 10.57 -11.61
CA LYS A 604 -23.43 9.82 -12.33
C LYS A 604 -24.00 10.60 -13.51
N CYS A 605 -23.71 11.89 -13.59
CA CYS A 605 -24.19 12.84 -14.58
C CYS A 605 -23.00 13.53 -15.27
N PRO A 606 -22.17 12.79 -16.06
CA PRO A 606 -20.87 13.22 -16.62
C PRO A 606 -20.94 14.30 -17.72
N THR A 607 -22.07 14.98 -17.82
CA THR A 607 -22.34 16.03 -18.81
C THR A 607 -23.08 17.20 -18.17
N THR A 608 -23.00 17.37 -16.86
CA THR A 608 -23.59 18.51 -16.18
C THR A 608 -22.87 19.79 -16.61
N GLU A 609 -23.65 20.85 -16.88
CA GLU A 609 -23.07 22.09 -17.37
C GLU A 609 -22.26 22.77 -16.25
N ALA A 610 -21.01 23.11 -16.52
CA ALA A 610 -20.11 23.73 -15.55
C ALA A 610 -20.75 24.96 -14.85
N GLY A 611 -20.70 24.97 -13.52
CA GLY A 611 -21.23 26.05 -12.68
C GLY A 611 -22.71 25.89 -12.27
N LYS A 612 -23.37 24.81 -12.67
CA LYS A 612 -24.65 24.39 -12.10
C LYS A 612 -24.45 23.84 -10.68
N THR A 613 -25.45 24.01 -9.83
CA THR A 613 -25.43 23.43 -8.48
C THR A 613 -25.85 21.97 -8.58
N VAL A 614 -24.92 21.08 -8.23
CA VAL A 614 -25.11 19.63 -8.28
C VAL A 614 -25.18 19.00 -6.89
N ASP A 615 -25.79 17.83 -6.82
CA ASP A 615 -25.79 17.00 -5.64
C ASP A 615 -24.47 16.21 -5.50
N ALA A 616 -24.39 15.35 -4.49
CA ALA A 616 -23.18 14.55 -4.25
C ALA A 616 -22.88 13.50 -5.34
N THR A 617 -23.74 13.37 -6.35
CA THR A 617 -23.60 12.46 -7.48
C THR A 617 -23.38 13.17 -8.82
N GLY A 618 -23.15 14.48 -8.81
CA GLY A 618 -22.90 15.29 -10.01
C GLY A 618 -24.16 15.65 -10.81
N CYS A 619 -25.35 15.37 -10.26
CA CYS A 619 -26.60 15.68 -10.95
C CYS A 619 -27.19 17.01 -10.44
N GLU A 620 -27.76 17.83 -11.32
CA GLU A 620 -28.46 19.07 -10.92
C GLU A 620 -29.54 18.78 -9.86
N LEU A 621 -29.63 19.65 -8.85
CA LEU A 621 -30.60 19.49 -7.77
C LEU A 621 -32.03 19.53 -8.31
N ASP A 622 -32.86 18.63 -7.80
CA ASP A 622 -34.31 18.60 -7.91
C ASP A 622 -34.85 18.50 -6.46
N THR A 623 -35.15 19.65 -5.88
CA THR A 623 -35.43 19.79 -4.45
C THR A 623 -36.75 19.16 -4.05
N ASP A 624 -37.78 19.24 -4.91
CA ASP A 624 -39.12 18.73 -4.63
C ASP A 624 -39.43 17.38 -5.31
N LYS A 625 -38.50 16.90 -6.15
CA LYS A 625 -38.49 15.58 -6.79
C LYS A 625 -39.65 15.37 -7.73
N ASP A 626 -40.08 16.43 -8.40
CA ASP A 626 -41.13 16.36 -9.41
C ASP A 626 -40.61 15.93 -10.80
N GLY A 627 -39.28 15.84 -10.96
CA GLY A 627 -38.60 15.47 -12.19
C GLY A 627 -38.06 16.65 -13.00
N VAL A 628 -38.20 17.88 -12.51
CA VAL A 628 -37.65 19.11 -13.09
C VAL A 628 -36.59 19.69 -12.15
N VAL A 629 -35.38 19.89 -12.66
CA VAL A 629 -34.28 20.44 -11.87
C VAL A 629 -34.58 21.86 -11.41
N ASP A 630 -34.10 22.24 -10.21
CA ASP A 630 -34.31 23.54 -9.56
C ASP A 630 -34.02 24.73 -10.49
N SER A 631 -33.05 24.56 -11.41
CA SER A 631 -32.65 25.61 -12.35
C SER A 631 -33.67 25.87 -13.47
N ALA A 632 -34.54 24.89 -13.75
CA ALA A 632 -35.61 24.94 -14.74
C ALA A 632 -37.03 24.99 -14.12
N ASP A 633 -37.13 24.72 -12.81
CA ASP A 633 -38.38 24.65 -12.07
C ASP A 633 -38.90 26.04 -11.63
N LYS A 634 -40.15 26.34 -11.99
CA LYS A 634 -40.87 27.57 -11.61
C LYS A 634 -41.81 27.36 -10.43
N CYS A 635 -42.03 26.12 -10.04
CA CYS A 635 -42.94 25.67 -8.99
C CYS A 635 -42.19 24.75 -7.99
N PRO A 636 -41.20 25.29 -7.23
CA PRO A 636 -40.24 24.54 -6.38
C PRO A 636 -40.81 23.88 -5.11
N THR A 637 -42.12 23.66 -5.08
CA THR A 637 -42.83 23.04 -3.97
C THR A 637 -43.89 22.07 -4.47
N THR A 638 -43.80 21.62 -5.72
CA THR A 638 -44.72 20.63 -6.26
C THR A 638 -44.50 19.31 -5.52
N ALA A 639 -45.59 18.64 -5.16
CA ALA A 639 -45.47 17.40 -4.40
C ALA A 639 -44.90 16.27 -5.26
N GLU A 640 -43.91 15.54 -4.72
CA GLU A 640 -43.32 14.35 -5.35
C GLU A 640 -44.40 13.39 -5.89
N GLY A 641 -44.30 13.03 -7.17
CA GLY A 641 -45.21 12.11 -7.85
C GLY A 641 -46.45 12.73 -8.49
N ILE A 642 -46.65 14.05 -8.37
CA ILE A 642 -47.63 14.77 -9.19
C ILE A 642 -47.10 14.96 -10.62
N LYS A 643 -47.98 14.86 -11.61
CA LYS A 643 -47.60 15.13 -13.00
C LYS A 643 -47.43 16.63 -13.22
N VAL A 644 -46.24 17.02 -13.62
CA VAL A 644 -45.88 18.40 -13.91
C VAL A 644 -45.64 18.64 -15.40
N ASP A 645 -45.72 19.92 -15.79
CA ASP A 645 -45.26 20.36 -17.10
C ASP A 645 -43.74 20.54 -17.14
N ALA A 646 -43.21 21.00 -18.28
CA ALA A 646 -41.76 21.22 -18.46
C ALA A 646 -41.18 22.34 -17.56
N THR A 647 -42.00 23.00 -16.74
CA THR A 647 -41.59 24.05 -15.81
C THR A 647 -41.79 23.67 -14.34
N GLY A 648 -42.08 22.39 -14.04
CA GLY A 648 -42.27 21.87 -12.69
C GLY A 648 -43.63 22.22 -12.07
N CYS A 649 -44.55 22.80 -12.85
CA CYS A 649 -45.87 23.18 -12.34
C CYS A 649 -46.89 22.07 -12.60
N GLU A 650 -47.76 21.83 -11.62
CA GLU A 650 -48.87 20.85 -11.75
C GLU A 650 -49.69 21.12 -13.02
N LEU A 651 -50.00 20.05 -13.75
CA LEU A 651 -50.84 20.16 -14.94
C LEU A 651 -52.24 20.65 -14.60
N ASP A 652 -52.74 21.59 -15.40
CA ASP A 652 -54.13 22.02 -15.46
C ASP A 652 -54.57 21.77 -16.91
N THR A 653 -55.08 20.58 -17.16
CA THR A 653 -55.30 20.03 -18.50
C THR A 653 -56.42 20.79 -19.24
N ASP A 654 -57.45 21.26 -18.53
CA ASP A 654 -58.56 22.01 -19.13
C ASP A 654 -58.52 23.53 -18.91
N LYS A 655 -57.50 24.02 -18.18
CA LYS A 655 -57.17 25.44 -17.98
C LYS A 655 -58.27 26.22 -17.28
N ASP A 656 -59.02 25.55 -16.41
CA ASP A 656 -60.10 26.19 -15.65
C ASP A 656 -59.60 26.87 -14.36
N GLY A 657 -58.31 26.69 -14.03
CA GLY A 657 -57.64 27.25 -12.87
C GLY A 657 -57.57 26.29 -11.67
N VAL A 658 -58.05 25.06 -11.80
CA VAL A 658 -57.91 23.97 -10.83
C VAL A 658 -56.93 22.94 -11.40
N VAL A 659 -55.86 22.65 -10.66
CA VAL A 659 -54.84 21.66 -11.08
C VAL A 659 -55.41 20.24 -11.07
N ASP A 660 -54.96 19.41 -12.01
CA ASP A 660 -55.44 18.03 -12.28
C ASP A 660 -55.45 17.13 -11.03
N SER A 661 -54.52 17.36 -10.09
CA SER A 661 -54.40 16.60 -8.84
C SER A 661 -55.59 16.83 -7.89
N THR A 662 -56.22 17.99 -7.98
CA THR A 662 -57.35 18.44 -7.16
C THR A 662 -58.65 18.56 -7.95
N ASP A 663 -58.56 18.51 -9.27
CA ASP A 663 -59.72 18.54 -10.14
C ASP A 663 -60.41 17.16 -10.20
N LYS A 664 -61.72 17.17 -9.95
CA LYS A 664 -62.57 15.98 -10.09
C LYS A 664 -62.92 15.69 -11.55
N CYS A 665 -62.77 16.69 -12.42
CA CYS A 665 -63.12 16.64 -13.82
C CYS A 665 -61.97 17.19 -14.71
N PRO A 666 -60.74 16.64 -14.62
CA PRO A 666 -59.49 17.20 -15.22
C PRO A 666 -59.42 17.20 -16.75
N THR A 667 -60.54 16.97 -17.44
CA THR A 667 -60.63 16.95 -18.91
C THR A 667 -61.89 17.66 -19.40
N THR A 668 -62.43 18.58 -18.59
CA THR A 668 -63.63 19.31 -18.98
C THR A 668 -63.31 20.18 -20.20
N ALA A 669 -64.28 20.42 -21.09
CA ALA A 669 -64.03 21.28 -22.23
C ALA A 669 -63.89 22.74 -21.77
N GLU A 670 -62.79 23.39 -22.18
CA GLU A 670 -62.47 24.80 -21.88
C GLU A 670 -63.71 25.72 -22.06
N GLY A 671 -64.12 26.41 -20.98
CA GLY A 671 -65.23 27.37 -21.00
C GLY A 671 -66.57 26.90 -20.40
N ILE A 672 -66.65 25.70 -19.82
CA ILE A 672 -67.81 25.27 -19.03
C ILE A 672 -67.69 25.78 -17.59
N LYS A 673 -68.69 26.51 -17.10
CA LYS A 673 -68.76 26.89 -15.67
C LYS A 673 -69.09 25.67 -14.82
N VAL A 674 -68.10 25.17 -14.10
CA VAL A 674 -68.25 24.30 -12.94
C VAL A 674 -68.73 25.12 -11.73
N ASP A 675 -69.53 24.50 -10.85
CA ASP A 675 -70.35 25.16 -9.81
C ASP A 675 -69.60 25.50 -8.51
#